data_AF-A0A135RV87-F1
#
_entry.id   AF-A0A135RV87-F1
#
_cell.length_a   1.000
_cell.length_b   1.000
_cell.length_c   1.000
_cell.angle_alpha   90.00
_cell.angle_beta   90.00
_cell.angle_gamma   90.00
#
_symmetry.space_group_name_H-M   'P 1'
#
loop_
_entity.id
_entity.type
_entity.pdbx_description
1 polymer ?
#
loop_
_entity_poly.entity_id
_entity_poly.type
_entity_poly.pdbx_seq_one_letter_code
_entity_poly.pdbx_strand_id
1 'polypeptide(L)'
;MAPGILQSESPTLVPATLPQQKLKQEKNASTKATEDLYGNYFPDNPETLKNQIKNFLPHEPVLECRQAYFDHMSPSGLLKPGSKPVNGTFSGKDPRKYLPSGNLRRLFGLEDDAESDKYAELMVSAHEADFYVNFCKFPELRAFVSRFTGWPSPHMLQRTMLRAFVPNSELTPVHFDQMYLRAGPPTSLTAWVPIGPVSREGGGLMYLEGSTDIGMNTEDDFAAHANNLSDEERVSAFNKNMNDGGFLSRDTVSYGKETKRKRLIAEYETGDVIFHNHYMVHASYKDKDPESRIRLATDLRFVDPEKTYDRRWMKKIVRNEATRNDPPEIYNARVILISLMACGGALLFGMDMGIIGGVLTMDTFKKQYGLENQPETVLANLESNIVSVIQVGAFAGALFSTWLANRVSRRFSLIIASLLVSIGAALQAAASGHIEAMYVGRLIAGIAIGIASPVNPLYVSENAPRGIRGLLTGLYQLSIVTGLTILISLYSGSTMAPSSTSRATHSTSFHYHCKQFPAVILFIGMLLANESPRFLAHRSPDKALAVLAKLRHLPADHPYIQQEMEGISRQLEEERALSLNANHFTLLKEALTIKSYRRRSMLCITLMIPRIFASVGLTGSSTGLFATGVYSIVKTIACTVFIVFVTDSLGRRKSLLWTGIVQGIALFYVGFYIRFDPPITGEPVTAPGYVTLVAIYIFAATYQFGWGPVVWIYSSEIPPARLRAVMMGMAIASQWLFNFVVAKATPSMFATLGEGGFGTYFVYGTFCFIMVVFAWFFVPETAGLALEKMDELFREGFVERQAYLEKETPDELER
;
A
#
# COMPACT_ATOMS: atom_id res chain seq x y z
N MET A 1 32.92 -68.46 18.02
CA MET A 1 33.10 -67.33 18.97
C MET A 1 32.46 -66.09 18.36
N ALA A 2 31.73 -65.30 19.13
CA ALA A 2 31.58 -63.84 18.90
C ALA A 2 32.69 -63.12 19.71
N PRO A 3 32.93 -61.78 19.60
CA PRO A 3 32.45 -60.72 18.68
C PRO A 3 33.59 -60.26 17.71
N GLY A 4 33.60 -59.13 16.96
CA GLY A 4 32.62 -58.08 16.60
C GLY A 4 33.30 -56.70 16.30
N ILE A 5 32.48 -55.63 16.15
CA ILE A 5 32.82 -54.17 16.17
C ILE A 5 33.39 -53.48 14.88
N LEU A 6 32.46 -52.82 14.17
CA LEU A 6 32.43 -51.43 13.58
C LEU A 6 33.24 -50.93 12.33
N GLN A 7 32.52 -50.05 11.58
CA GLN A 7 32.89 -49.06 10.54
C GLN A 7 33.24 -49.62 9.12
N SER A 8 32.86 -48.99 7.99
CA SER A 8 32.33 -47.64 7.68
C SER A 8 31.42 -47.54 6.42
N GLU A 9 30.87 -46.33 6.17
CA GLU A 9 30.45 -45.71 4.88
C GLU A 9 29.10 -45.99 4.15
N SER A 10 28.32 -44.89 4.03
CA SER A 10 27.35 -44.44 2.99
C SER A 10 26.28 -45.37 2.37
N PRO A 11 24.97 -44.99 2.42
CA PRO A 11 23.91 -45.66 1.66
C PRO A 11 23.68 -45.07 0.27
N THR A 12 23.66 -45.92 -0.76
CA THR A 12 23.26 -45.56 -2.13
C THR A 12 21.73 -45.49 -2.25
N LEU A 13 21.20 -44.41 -2.84
CA LEU A 13 19.77 -44.23 -3.12
C LEU A 13 19.26 -45.27 -4.15
N VAL A 14 18.12 -45.90 -3.85
CA VAL A 14 17.35 -46.71 -4.80
C VAL A 14 15.97 -46.06 -4.99
N PRO A 15 15.59 -45.61 -6.20
CA PRO A 15 14.27 -45.05 -6.44
C PRO A 15 13.21 -46.16 -6.55
N ALA A 16 12.17 -46.07 -5.73
CA ALA A 16 11.05 -47.01 -5.77
C ALA A 16 10.19 -46.80 -7.04
N THR A 17 10.24 -47.76 -7.96
CA THR A 17 9.44 -47.76 -9.19
C THR A 17 8.03 -48.30 -8.95
N LEU A 18 7.02 -47.47 -9.19
CA LEU A 18 5.62 -47.90 -9.25
C LEU A 18 5.36 -48.82 -10.47
N PRO A 19 4.43 -49.80 -10.41
CA PRO A 19 4.26 -50.80 -11.46
C PRO A 19 3.72 -50.22 -12.78
N GLN A 20 4.54 -50.16 -13.82
CA GLN A 20 4.20 -49.57 -15.12
C GLN A 20 3.18 -50.37 -15.99
N GLN A 21 2.65 -51.50 -15.51
CA GLN A 21 1.97 -52.48 -16.37
C GLN A 21 0.48 -52.22 -16.68
N LYS A 22 -0.18 -51.23 -16.08
CA LYS A 22 -1.57 -50.84 -16.43
C LYS A 22 -1.72 -49.59 -17.32
N LEU A 23 -0.63 -48.87 -17.62
CA LEU A 23 -0.67 -47.57 -18.34
C LEU A 23 -0.21 -47.61 -19.80
N LYS A 24 -0.06 -48.80 -20.40
CA LYS A 24 0.49 -48.95 -21.77
C LYS A 24 -0.52 -49.24 -22.89
N GLN A 25 -1.82 -49.39 -22.60
CA GLN A 25 -2.82 -49.78 -23.61
C GLN A 25 -3.74 -48.66 -24.10
N GLU A 26 -3.83 -47.52 -23.42
CA GLU A 26 -4.82 -46.47 -23.73
C GLU A 26 -4.15 -45.17 -24.17
N LYS A 27 -3.70 -45.14 -25.43
CA LYS A 27 -3.21 -43.93 -26.11
C LYS A 27 -4.13 -43.39 -27.20
N ASN A 28 -5.24 -44.08 -27.49
CA ASN A 28 -6.22 -43.77 -28.54
C ASN A 28 -7.66 -43.92 -28.00
N ALA A 29 -8.05 -43.12 -27.01
CA ALA A 29 -9.43 -43.08 -26.53
C ALA A 29 -9.93 -41.64 -26.52
N SER A 30 -11.16 -41.43 -27.02
CA SER A 30 -11.79 -40.11 -27.13
C SER A 30 -12.02 -39.45 -25.77
N THR A 31 -12.36 -38.16 -25.76
CA THR A 31 -12.64 -37.32 -24.57
C THR A 31 -13.56 -37.96 -23.53
N LYS A 32 -14.42 -38.91 -23.94
CA LYS A 32 -15.30 -39.67 -23.06
C LYS A 32 -14.58 -40.65 -22.12
N ALA A 33 -13.42 -41.19 -22.52
CA ALA A 33 -12.67 -42.18 -21.74
C ALA A 33 -11.81 -41.55 -20.61
N THR A 34 -11.53 -40.25 -20.68
CA THR A 34 -10.86 -39.54 -19.58
C THR A 34 -11.76 -39.40 -18.35
N GLU A 35 -13.08 -39.27 -18.50
CA GLU A 35 -14.02 -39.24 -17.37
C GLU A 35 -14.03 -40.60 -16.62
N ASP A 36 -14.08 -41.71 -17.36
CA ASP A 36 -14.03 -43.08 -16.80
C ASP A 36 -12.71 -43.38 -16.05
N LEU A 37 -11.58 -42.79 -16.49
CA LEU A 37 -10.27 -42.97 -15.87
C LEU A 37 -10.13 -42.27 -14.51
N TYR A 38 -10.73 -41.07 -14.36
CA TYR A 38 -10.60 -40.26 -13.15
C TYR A 38 -11.72 -40.51 -12.11
N GLY A 39 -12.89 -40.99 -12.53
CA GLY A 39 -13.97 -41.38 -11.63
C GLY A 39 -13.54 -42.38 -10.53
N ASN A 40 -12.57 -43.24 -10.84
CA ASN A 40 -12.01 -44.22 -9.90
C ASN A 40 -11.22 -43.60 -8.72
N TYR A 41 -10.80 -42.35 -8.82
CA TYR A 41 -10.05 -41.62 -7.77
C TYR A 41 -10.91 -40.64 -6.98
N PHE A 42 -12.12 -40.35 -7.43
CA PHE A 42 -13.07 -39.51 -6.71
C PHE A 42 -13.84 -40.35 -5.66
N PRO A 43 -14.03 -39.85 -4.42
CA PRO A 43 -14.64 -40.58 -3.31
C PRO A 43 -16.17 -40.70 -3.43
N ASP A 44 -16.64 -41.25 -4.55
CA ASP A 44 -18.04 -41.36 -4.93
C ASP A 44 -18.72 -42.62 -4.39
N ASN A 45 -17.95 -43.68 -4.08
CA ASN A 45 -18.45 -44.91 -3.45
C ASN A 45 -17.41 -45.53 -2.47
N PRO A 46 -17.77 -46.56 -1.68
CA PRO A 46 -16.86 -47.16 -0.69
C PRO A 46 -15.60 -47.85 -1.26
N GLU A 47 -15.52 -48.12 -2.55
CA GLU A 47 -14.32 -48.65 -3.21
C GLU A 47 -13.42 -47.50 -3.69
N THR A 48 -13.98 -46.49 -4.34
CA THR A 48 -13.19 -45.34 -4.80
C THR A 48 -12.70 -44.44 -3.66
N LEU A 49 -13.41 -44.40 -2.53
CA LEU A 49 -12.90 -43.80 -1.28
C LEU A 49 -11.60 -44.48 -0.80
N LYS A 50 -11.43 -45.78 -1.04
CA LYS A 50 -10.18 -46.50 -0.69
C LYS A 50 -9.04 -46.19 -1.66
N ASN A 51 -9.34 -45.69 -2.84
CA ASN A 51 -8.35 -45.26 -3.85
C ASN A 51 -7.76 -43.87 -3.56
N GLN A 52 -8.04 -43.28 -2.38
CA GLN A 52 -7.36 -42.08 -1.88
C GLN A 52 -5.83 -42.25 -1.91
N ILE A 53 -5.11 -41.18 -2.25
CA ILE A 53 -3.66 -41.27 -2.49
C ILE A 53 -2.93 -41.22 -1.15
N LYS A 54 -2.69 -42.40 -0.59
CA LYS A 54 -1.96 -42.59 0.66
C LYS A 54 -0.50 -42.17 0.53
N ASN A 55 0.02 -41.49 1.56
CA ASN A 55 1.44 -41.08 1.64
C ASN A 55 1.96 -40.32 0.41
N PHE A 56 1.14 -39.43 -0.17
CA PHE A 56 1.49 -38.66 -1.36
C PHE A 56 2.49 -37.53 -1.08
N LEU A 57 2.31 -36.80 0.03
CA LEU A 57 3.25 -35.78 0.49
C LEU A 57 4.23 -36.39 1.51
N PRO A 58 5.53 -36.03 1.46
CA PRO A 58 6.49 -36.46 2.47
C PRO A 58 6.08 -36.01 3.88
N HIS A 59 6.20 -36.90 4.86
CA HIS A 59 5.68 -36.68 6.21
C HIS A 59 6.33 -35.49 6.92
N GLU A 60 7.64 -35.33 6.76
CA GLU A 60 8.44 -34.32 7.46
C GLU A 60 7.97 -32.88 7.13
N PRO A 61 7.92 -32.42 5.86
CA PRO A 61 7.32 -31.12 5.50
C PRO A 61 5.87 -30.90 5.96
N VAL A 62 5.06 -31.96 6.01
CA VAL A 62 3.66 -31.87 6.50
C VAL A 62 3.65 -31.63 8.02
N LEU A 63 4.51 -32.32 8.77
CA LEU A 63 4.64 -32.16 10.22
C LEU A 63 5.35 -30.85 10.61
N GLU A 64 6.31 -30.39 9.83
CA GLU A 64 6.91 -29.05 9.96
C GLU A 64 5.86 -27.95 9.77
N CYS A 65 5.04 -28.04 8.71
CA CYS A 65 3.93 -27.11 8.49
C CYS A 65 2.90 -27.18 9.63
N ARG A 66 2.65 -28.37 10.20
CA ARG A 66 1.76 -28.56 11.36
C ARG A 66 2.32 -27.89 12.62
N GLN A 67 3.59 -28.14 12.94
CA GLN A 67 4.30 -27.55 14.07
C GLN A 67 4.31 -26.02 13.96
N ALA A 68 4.76 -25.48 12.82
CA ALA A 68 4.83 -24.03 12.59
C ALA A 68 3.45 -23.34 12.65
N TYR A 69 2.39 -23.99 12.16
CA TYR A 69 1.02 -23.50 12.33
C TYR A 69 0.62 -23.41 13.80
N PHE A 70 0.85 -24.47 14.59
CA PHE A 70 0.47 -24.49 16.00
C PHE A 70 1.35 -23.57 16.87
N ASP A 71 2.62 -23.39 16.53
CA ASP A 71 3.48 -22.35 17.13
C ASP A 71 2.92 -20.95 16.86
N HIS A 72 2.55 -20.65 15.60
CA HIS A 72 1.92 -19.38 15.21
C HIS A 72 0.58 -19.15 15.93
N MET A 73 -0.23 -20.19 16.12
CA MET A 73 -1.50 -20.11 16.83
C MET A 73 -1.36 -20.11 18.36
N SER A 74 -0.19 -20.41 18.93
CA SER A 74 0.00 -20.57 20.37
C SER A 74 -0.45 -19.36 21.23
N PRO A 75 -0.31 -18.08 20.81
CA PRO A 75 -0.75 -16.95 21.62
C PRO A 75 -2.28 -16.83 21.78
N SER A 76 -3.08 -17.58 21.00
CA SER A 76 -4.55 -17.64 21.18
C SER A 76 -5.01 -18.57 22.31
N GLY A 77 -4.09 -19.27 22.98
CA GLY A 77 -4.44 -20.27 23.99
C GLY A 77 -5.18 -21.50 23.45
N LEU A 78 -5.11 -21.72 22.13
CA LEU A 78 -5.70 -22.86 21.41
C LEU A 78 -5.12 -24.21 21.88
N LEU A 79 -3.83 -24.24 22.18
CA LEU A 79 -3.10 -25.44 22.58
C LEU A 79 -3.17 -25.69 24.10
N LYS A 80 -3.17 -26.96 24.48
CA LYS A 80 -3.00 -27.38 25.88
C LYS A 80 -1.60 -26.97 26.38
N PRO A 81 -1.48 -26.25 27.51
CA PRO A 81 -0.19 -25.90 28.10
C PRO A 81 0.70 -27.13 28.31
N GLY A 82 1.98 -27.01 27.94
CA GLY A 82 2.98 -28.10 28.02
C GLY A 82 2.84 -29.22 26.98
N SER A 83 1.87 -29.14 26.05
CA SER A 83 1.80 -30.08 24.92
C SER A 83 2.79 -29.72 23.80
N LYS A 84 3.25 -30.71 23.03
CA LYS A 84 4.08 -30.45 21.83
C LYS A 84 3.18 -29.86 20.72
N PRO A 85 3.50 -28.71 20.11
CA PRO A 85 2.61 -28.05 19.17
C PRO A 85 2.26 -28.90 17.94
N VAL A 86 3.19 -29.72 17.41
CA VAL A 86 2.94 -30.70 16.34
C VAL A 86 1.80 -31.69 16.65
N ASN A 87 1.53 -32.00 17.93
CA ASN A 87 0.40 -32.86 18.28
C ASN A 87 -0.94 -32.12 18.06
N GLY A 88 -0.95 -30.80 18.26
CA GLY A 88 -2.16 -29.97 18.18
C GLY A 88 -3.19 -30.36 19.24
N THR A 89 -2.77 -30.66 20.48
CA THR A 89 -3.71 -31.02 21.56
C THR A 89 -4.50 -29.79 22.01
N PHE A 90 -5.83 -29.85 21.95
CA PHE A 90 -6.71 -28.74 22.29
C PHE A 90 -6.65 -28.38 23.78
N SER A 91 -6.74 -27.08 24.09
CA SER A 91 -6.69 -26.56 25.46
C SER A 91 -7.88 -26.95 26.35
N GLY A 92 -8.99 -27.38 25.76
CA GLY A 92 -10.22 -27.73 26.49
C GLY A 92 -11.07 -26.52 26.91
N LYS A 93 -10.70 -25.31 26.46
CA LYS A 93 -11.51 -24.09 26.55
C LYS A 93 -12.79 -24.20 25.69
N ASP A 94 -13.70 -23.24 25.77
CA ASP A 94 -14.93 -23.23 24.98
C ASP A 94 -14.62 -23.26 23.46
N PRO A 95 -15.03 -24.31 22.72
CA PRO A 95 -14.84 -24.40 21.27
C PRO A 95 -15.38 -23.20 20.48
N ARG A 96 -16.40 -22.50 21.02
CA ARG A 96 -17.04 -21.34 20.39
C ARG A 96 -16.10 -20.13 20.23
N LYS A 97 -15.03 -20.06 21.03
CA LYS A 97 -13.99 -19.03 20.88
C LYS A 97 -13.08 -19.26 19.68
N TYR A 98 -12.91 -20.50 19.25
CA TYR A 98 -11.99 -20.92 18.19
C TYR A 98 -12.69 -21.06 16.82
N LEU A 99 -13.63 -20.15 16.54
CA LEU A 99 -14.36 -20.08 15.27
C LEU A 99 -13.72 -19.04 14.33
N PRO A 100 -13.74 -19.27 13.00
CA PRO A 100 -13.25 -18.30 12.03
C PRO A 100 -13.99 -16.95 12.11
N SER A 101 -13.24 -15.86 11.90
CA SER A 101 -13.77 -14.49 11.91
C SER A 101 -14.92 -14.27 10.92
N GLY A 102 -15.88 -13.43 11.32
CA GLY A 102 -16.98 -12.97 10.48
C GLY A 102 -18.29 -13.71 10.75
N ASN A 103 -19.00 -14.07 9.68
CA ASN A 103 -20.41 -14.43 9.75
C ASN A 103 -20.72 -15.65 10.64
N LEU A 104 -19.81 -16.64 10.76
CA LEU A 104 -20.04 -17.81 11.63
C LEU A 104 -20.21 -17.39 13.10
N ARG A 105 -19.34 -16.51 13.61
CA ARG A 105 -19.41 -16.06 15.01
C ARG A 105 -20.72 -15.33 15.33
N ARG A 106 -21.16 -14.46 14.41
CA ARG A 106 -22.45 -13.76 14.47
C ARG A 106 -23.64 -14.73 14.38
N LEU A 107 -23.54 -15.78 13.56
CA LEU A 107 -24.58 -16.81 13.41
C LEU A 107 -24.89 -17.52 14.74
N PHE A 108 -23.88 -17.70 15.60
CA PHE A 108 -24.03 -18.34 16.91
C PHE A 108 -24.36 -17.35 18.05
N GLY A 109 -24.60 -16.07 17.75
CA GLY A 109 -24.95 -15.06 18.75
C GLY A 109 -23.84 -14.76 19.75
N LEU A 110 -22.58 -14.97 19.36
CA LEU A 110 -21.42 -14.76 20.21
C LEU A 110 -20.97 -13.28 20.15
N GLU A 111 -20.87 -12.63 21.30
CA GLU A 111 -20.32 -11.28 21.44
C GLU A 111 -18.83 -11.26 21.09
N ASP A 112 -18.31 -10.19 20.51
CA ASP A 112 -16.88 -10.07 20.16
C ASP A 112 -16.01 -9.94 21.43
N ASP A 113 -14.97 -10.77 21.56
CA ASP A 113 -14.10 -10.84 22.75
C ASP A 113 -12.63 -11.02 22.36
N ALA A 114 -11.73 -10.40 23.14
CA ALA A 114 -10.31 -10.27 22.80
C ALA A 114 -9.58 -11.60 22.56
N GLU A 115 -9.95 -12.68 23.25
CA GLU A 115 -9.33 -14.01 23.04
C GLU A 115 -9.69 -14.58 21.66
N SER A 116 -10.95 -14.38 21.24
CA SER A 116 -11.44 -14.83 19.94
C SER A 116 -10.97 -13.95 18.79
N ASP A 117 -10.87 -12.62 19.00
CA ASP A 117 -10.27 -11.71 18.02
C ASP A 117 -8.79 -12.03 17.80
N LYS A 118 -8.06 -12.43 18.84
CA LYS A 118 -6.67 -12.88 18.71
C LYS A 118 -6.56 -14.19 17.93
N TYR A 119 -7.44 -15.15 18.17
CA TYR A 119 -7.51 -16.37 17.35
C TYR A 119 -7.80 -16.03 15.87
N ALA A 120 -8.74 -15.14 15.61
CA ALA A 120 -9.09 -14.68 14.27
C ALA A 120 -7.91 -14.01 13.54
N GLU A 121 -7.20 -13.09 14.18
CA GLU A 121 -6.02 -12.42 13.64
C GLU A 121 -4.92 -13.43 13.25
N LEU A 122 -4.62 -14.38 14.15
CA LEU A 122 -3.62 -15.42 13.93
C LEU A 122 -4.02 -16.37 12.80
N MET A 123 -5.29 -16.78 12.74
CA MET A 123 -5.81 -17.65 11.67
C MET A 123 -5.79 -16.97 10.29
N VAL A 124 -6.13 -15.67 10.21
CA VAL A 124 -6.05 -14.91 8.96
C VAL A 124 -4.60 -14.72 8.52
N SER A 125 -3.70 -14.35 9.44
CA SER A 125 -2.28 -14.18 9.12
C SER A 125 -1.56 -15.48 8.73
N ALA A 126 -1.98 -16.64 9.28
CA ALA A 126 -1.45 -17.95 8.90
C ALA A 126 -1.61 -18.28 7.40
N HIS A 127 -2.62 -17.71 6.72
CA HIS A 127 -2.80 -17.87 5.28
C HIS A 127 -1.75 -17.12 4.43
N GLU A 128 -1.10 -16.09 4.97
CA GLU A 128 -0.02 -15.34 4.30
C GLU A 128 1.37 -15.67 4.88
N ALA A 129 1.47 -16.59 5.84
CA ALA A 129 2.72 -16.95 6.52
C ALA A 129 3.61 -17.87 5.67
N ASP A 130 4.94 -17.67 5.75
CA ASP A 130 5.92 -18.34 4.89
C ASP A 130 5.88 -19.87 4.97
N PHE A 131 5.67 -20.45 6.16
CA PHE A 131 5.57 -21.90 6.34
C PHE A 131 4.46 -22.50 5.46
N TYR A 132 3.30 -21.86 5.43
CA TYR A 132 2.12 -22.32 4.69
C TYR A 132 2.20 -21.97 3.20
N VAL A 133 2.68 -20.76 2.87
CA VAL A 133 2.87 -20.34 1.48
C VAL A 133 3.93 -21.21 0.78
N ASN A 134 4.94 -21.69 1.49
CA ASN A 134 5.92 -22.63 0.95
C ASN A 134 5.37 -24.06 0.88
N PHE A 135 4.61 -24.53 1.86
CA PHE A 135 3.87 -25.79 1.79
C PHE A 135 2.96 -25.87 0.55
N CYS A 136 2.22 -24.79 0.24
CA CYS A 136 1.34 -24.73 -0.95
C CYS A 136 2.08 -24.66 -2.30
N LYS A 137 3.42 -24.55 -2.32
CA LYS A 137 4.23 -24.56 -3.56
C LYS A 137 4.71 -25.96 -3.94
N PHE A 138 4.35 -27.01 -3.20
CA PHE A 138 4.85 -28.38 -3.38
C PHE A 138 4.84 -28.83 -4.86
N PRO A 139 6.02 -28.98 -5.51
CA PRO A 139 6.10 -29.19 -6.96
C PRO A 139 5.39 -30.47 -7.44
N GLU A 140 5.50 -31.53 -6.65
CA GLU A 140 4.96 -32.87 -6.91
C GLU A 140 3.43 -32.84 -7.01
N LEU A 141 2.76 -32.01 -6.19
CA LEU A 141 1.31 -31.85 -6.23
C LEU A 141 0.86 -31.22 -7.55
N ARG A 142 1.55 -30.17 -8.02
CA ARG A 142 1.24 -29.53 -9.31
C ARG A 142 1.54 -30.45 -10.49
N ALA A 143 2.68 -31.16 -10.43
CA ALA A 143 3.05 -32.15 -11.44
C ALA A 143 2.07 -33.34 -11.47
N PHE A 144 1.54 -33.77 -10.32
CA PHE A 144 0.47 -34.76 -10.26
C PHE A 144 -0.83 -34.22 -10.86
N VAL A 145 -1.30 -33.04 -10.44
CA VAL A 145 -2.53 -32.42 -10.99
C VAL A 145 -2.43 -32.28 -12.51
N SER A 146 -1.29 -31.85 -13.06
CA SER A 146 -1.07 -31.77 -14.51
C SER A 146 -1.27 -33.13 -15.20
N ARG A 147 -0.67 -34.21 -14.67
CA ARG A 147 -0.88 -35.58 -15.19
C ARG A 147 -2.30 -36.12 -14.98
N PHE A 148 -2.95 -35.74 -13.88
CA PHE A 148 -4.28 -36.18 -13.48
C PHE A 148 -5.41 -35.43 -14.22
N THR A 149 -5.12 -34.29 -14.85
CA THR A 149 -6.13 -33.48 -15.56
C THR A 149 -5.83 -33.32 -17.05
N GLY A 150 -4.61 -33.63 -17.47
CA GLY A 150 -4.10 -33.28 -18.80
C GLY A 150 -3.79 -31.79 -18.97
N TRP A 151 -3.99 -30.95 -17.94
CA TRP A 151 -3.73 -29.51 -18.05
C TRP A 151 -2.22 -29.24 -18.13
N PRO A 152 -1.73 -28.49 -19.13
CA PRO A 152 -0.29 -28.31 -19.35
C PRO A 152 0.41 -27.50 -18.25
N SER A 153 -0.32 -26.62 -17.55
CA SER A 153 0.20 -25.82 -16.44
C SER A 153 -0.92 -25.49 -15.44
N PRO A 154 -1.32 -26.41 -14.55
CA PRO A 154 -2.44 -26.17 -13.62
C PRO A 154 -2.16 -24.98 -12.70
N HIS A 155 -3.05 -23.99 -12.72
CA HIS A 155 -2.99 -22.83 -11.84
C HIS A 155 -3.69 -23.14 -10.52
N MET A 156 -2.99 -23.00 -9.40
CA MET A 156 -3.59 -23.06 -8.08
C MET A 156 -4.21 -21.70 -7.73
N LEU A 157 -5.48 -21.70 -7.30
CA LEU A 157 -6.15 -20.51 -6.78
C LEU A 157 -5.44 -20.03 -5.52
N GLN A 158 -5.09 -18.73 -5.47
CA GLN A 158 -4.26 -18.18 -4.37
C GLN A 158 -5.04 -17.98 -3.07
N ARG A 159 -6.37 -17.85 -3.13
CA ARG A 159 -7.21 -17.85 -1.94
C ARG A 159 -7.49 -19.29 -1.52
N THR A 160 -6.62 -19.83 -0.69
CA THR A 160 -6.77 -21.16 -0.08
C THR A 160 -7.68 -21.13 1.15
N MET A 161 -7.98 -22.30 1.72
CA MET A 161 -8.80 -22.45 2.92
C MET A 161 -8.06 -23.27 3.98
N LEU A 162 -7.09 -22.66 4.67
CA LEU A 162 -6.40 -23.26 5.81
C LEU A 162 -7.31 -23.19 7.04
N ARG A 163 -7.69 -24.34 7.61
CA ARG A 163 -8.67 -24.41 8.70
C ARG A 163 -8.23 -25.36 9.80
N ALA A 164 -8.20 -24.84 11.02
CA ALA A 164 -8.17 -25.62 12.24
C ALA A 164 -9.61 -25.82 12.76
N PHE A 165 -9.92 -27.04 13.19
CA PHE A 165 -11.17 -27.38 13.86
C PHE A 165 -10.84 -28.06 15.18
N VAL A 166 -11.45 -27.56 16.26
CA VAL A 166 -11.24 -28.06 17.62
C VAL A 166 -12.32 -29.09 17.98
N PRO A 167 -12.03 -30.05 18.88
CA PRO A 167 -13.02 -31.02 19.33
C PRO A 167 -14.33 -30.37 19.81
N ASN A 168 -15.46 -30.93 19.41
CA ASN A 168 -16.81 -30.42 19.67
C ASN A 168 -17.14 -29.01 19.10
N SER A 169 -16.32 -28.46 18.20
CA SER A 169 -16.68 -27.22 17.46
C SER A 169 -17.81 -27.44 16.45
N GLU A 170 -18.44 -26.34 16.05
CA GLU A 170 -19.35 -26.28 14.91
C GLU A 170 -18.57 -26.38 13.60
N LEU A 171 -19.15 -27.10 12.63
CA LEU A 171 -18.41 -27.64 11.49
C LEU A 171 -18.92 -27.15 10.15
N THR A 172 -18.11 -27.34 9.11
CA THR A 172 -18.51 -26.97 7.73
C THR A 172 -19.77 -27.74 7.32
N PRO A 173 -20.91 -27.06 7.01
CA PRO A 173 -22.16 -27.69 6.59
C PRO A 173 -22.07 -28.41 5.24
N VAL A 174 -23.17 -28.99 4.76
CA VAL A 174 -23.23 -29.70 3.48
C VAL A 174 -23.19 -28.71 2.30
N HIS A 175 -22.22 -28.87 1.41
CA HIS A 175 -22.02 -28.03 0.22
C HIS A 175 -21.26 -28.79 -0.88
N PHE A 176 -21.07 -28.15 -2.02
CA PHE A 176 -20.09 -28.50 -3.04
C PHE A 176 -19.34 -27.23 -3.48
N ASP A 177 -18.20 -27.40 -4.14
CA ASP A 177 -17.23 -26.31 -4.36
C ASP A 177 -17.68 -25.28 -5.41
N GLN A 178 -18.43 -25.71 -6.44
CA GLN A 178 -18.89 -24.83 -7.51
C GLN A 178 -19.80 -23.70 -7.00
N MET A 179 -20.53 -23.90 -5.90
CA MET A 179 -21.38 -22.87 -5.27
C MET A 179 -20.60 -21.59 -4.90
N TYR A 180 -19.30 -21.75 -4.57
CA TYR A 180 -18.40 -20.65 -4.21
C TYR A 180 -17.71 -20.02 -5.43
N LEU A 181 -17.58 -20.78 -6.52
CA LEU A 181 -16.77 -20.49 -7.70
C LEU A 181 -17.59 -20.08 -8.94
N ARG A 182 -18.88 -19.75 -8.76
CA ARG A 182 -19.85 -19.40 -9.82
C ARG A 182 -19.45 -18.28 -10.80
N ALA A 183 -18.35 -17.54 -10.58
CA ALA A 183 -17.81 -16.61 -11.59
C ALA A 183 -16.98 -17.31 -12.69
N GLY A 184 -16.69 -18.59 -12.53
CA GLY A 184 -16.06 -19.44 -13.53
C GLY A 184 -16.97 -20.62 -13.89
N PRO A 185 -16.77 -21.23 -15.07
CA PRO A 185 -17.39 -22.51 -15.40
C PRO A 185 -16.94 -23.59 -14.40
N PRO A 186 -17.72 -24.69 -14.29
CA PRO A 186 -17.42 -25.85 -13.44
C PRO A 186 -16.21 -26.64 -13.98
N THR A 187 -15.00 -26.11 -13.73
CA THR A 187 -13.74 -26.66 -14.26
C THR A 187 -12.64 -26.81 -13.22
N SER A 188 -12.91 -26.49 -11.94
CA SER A 188 -11.92 -26.64 -10.87
C SER A 188 -11.82 -28.09 -10.37
N LEU A 189 -10.62 -28.46 -9.95
CA LEU A 189 -10.30 -29.67 -9.20
C LEU A 189 -9.79 -29.28 -7.81
N THR A 190 -10.29 -29.92 -6.76
CA THR A 190 -9.88 -29.58 -5.38
C THR A 190 -9.15 -30.75 -4.74
N ALA A 191 -7.95 -30.46 -4.23
CA ALA A 191 -7.17 -31.33 -3.37
C ALA A 191 -7.40 -30.90 -1.91
N TRP A 192 -8.03 -31.75 -1.11
CA TRP A 192 -8.09 -31.56 0.34
C TRP A 192 -6.89 -32.27 0.97
N VAL A 193 -6.10 -31.50 1.74
CA VAL A 193 -4.84 -31.94 2.32
C VAL A 193 -4.95 -31.85 3.85
N PRO A 194 -5.06 -32.99 4.56
CA PRO A 194 -4.91 -33.04 6.01
C PRO A 194 -3.45 -32.77 6.40
N ILE A 195 -3.22 -31.77 7.25
CA ILE A 195 -1.90 -31.38 7.72
C ILE A 195 -1.67 -32.10 9.06
N GLY A 196 -1.42 -33.42 8.95
CA GLY A 196 -1.31 -34.37 10.07
C GLY A 196 -2.43 -35.42 10.07
N PRO A 197 -2.42 -36.37 11.02
CA PRO A 197 -3.38 -37.46 11.08
C PRO A 197 -4.78 -36.98 11.49
N VAL A 198 -5.81 -37.62 10.96
CA VAL A 198 -7.23 -37.37 11.28
C VAL A 198 -7.94 -38.71 11.50
N SER A 199 -8.36 -38.95 12.74
CA SER A 199 -9.12 -40.15 13.10
C SER A 199 -10.54 -40.13 12.52
N ARG A 200 -11.20 -41.29 12.47
CA ARG A 200 -12.59 -41.40 11.98
C ARG A 200 -13.59 -40.50 12.71
N GLU A 201 -13.34 -40.23 13.99
CA GLU A 201 -14.17 -39.35 14.82
C GLU A 201 -13.58 -37.94 14.97
N GLY A 202 -12.33 -37.69 14.56
CA GLY A 202 -11.69 -36.36 14.53
C GLY A 202 -12.17 -35.44 13.40
N GLY A 203 -13.44 -35.61 13.00
CA GLY A 203 -14.14 -34.77 12.05
C GLY A 203 -13.53 -34.65 10.66
N GLY A 204 -13.01 -35.75 10.10
CA GLY A 204 -12.54 -35.80 8.70
C GLY A 204 -13.57 -35.35 7.66
N LEU A 205 -13.11 -35.18 6.42
CA LEU A 205 -14.00 -34.84 5.30
C LEU A 205 -14.94 -36.01 4.97
N MET A 206 -16.24 -35.72 4.94
CA MET A 206 -17.31 -36.67 4.63
C MET A 206 -17.89 -36.36 3.26
N TYR A 207 -18.01 -37.39 2.42
CA TYR A 207 -18.60 -37.32 1.08
C TYR A 207 -19.95 -38.04 1.04
N LEU A 208 -20.87 -37.52 0.24
CA LEU A 208 -22.14 -38.20 -0.04
C LEU A 208 -21.96 -39.10 -1.27
N GLU A 209 -22.34 -40.38 -1.15
CA GLU A 209 -22.23 -41.40 -2.20
C GLU A 209 -22.94 -40.94 -3.49
N GLY A 210 -22.30 -41.09 -4.66
CA GLY A 210 -22.85 -40.73 -5.98
C GLY A 210 -23.10 -39.24 -6.25
N SER A 211 -22.66 -38.32 -5.38
CA SER A 211 -23.29 -36.99 -5.23
C SER A 211 -23.00 -35.92 -6.30
N THR A 212 -22.24 -36.26 -7.35
CA THR A 212 -21.93 -35.32 -8.45
C THR A 212 -23.21 -34.81 -9.14
N ASP A 213 -24.24 -35.66 -9.30
CA ASP A 213 -25.52 -35.29 -9.90
C ASP A 213 -26.32 -34.29 -9.04
N ILE A 214 -26.23 -34.37 -7.71
CA ILE A 214 -26.86 -33.39 -6.80
C ILE A 214 -26.27 -32.01 -7.04
N GLY A 215 -24.93 -31.91 -7.14
CA GLY A 215 -24.26 -30.65 -7.42
C GLY A 215 -24.66 -30.06 -8.77
N MET A 216 -24.70 -30.89 -9.82
CA MET A 216 -25.15 -30.48 -11.16
C MET A 216 -26.60 -29.98 -11.14
N ASN A 217 -27.53 -30.80 -10.66
CA ASN A 217 -28.96 -30.46 -10.60
C ASN A 217 -29.22 -29.19 -9.77
N THR A 218 -28.43 -28.95 -8.71
CA THR A 218 -28.54 -27.73 -7.88
C THR A 218 -28.07 -26.48 -8.62
N GLU A 219 -26.99 -26.55 -9.41
CA GLU A 219 -26.56 -25.41 -10.22
C GLU A 219 -27.48 -25.16 -11.42
N ASP A 220 -28.02 -26.22 -12.05
CA ASP A 220 -29.01 -26.11 -13.12
C ASP A 220 -30.33 -25.47 -12.62
N ASP A 221 -30.83 -25.92 -11.46
CA ASP A 221 -32.00 -25.34 -10.80
C ASP A 221 -31.76 -23.88 -10.38
N PHE A 222 -30.59 -23.59 -9.82
CA PHE A 222 -30.18 -22.22 -9.52
C PHE A 222 -30.10 -21.35 -10.79
N ALA A 223 -29.54 -21.86 -11.89
CA ALA A 223 -29.46 -21.13 -13.15
C ALA A 223 -30.84 -20.86 -13.76
N ALA A 224 -31.76 -21.83 -13.68
CA ALA A 224 -33.15 -21.67 -14.14
C ALA A 224 -33.92 -20.62 -13.34
N HIS A 225 -33.69 -20.53 -12.03
CA HIS A 225 -34.40 -19.59 -11.15
C HIS A 225 -33.71 -18.23 -10.99
N ALA A 226 -32.40 -18.11 -11.22
CA ALA A 226 -31.62 -16.87 -11.09
C ALA A 226 -31.69 -15.93 -12.32
N ASN A 227 -32.71 -16.06 -13.16
CA ASN A 227 -32.96 -15.20 -14.32
C ASN A 227 -33.33 -13.75 -13.93
N ASN A 228 -33.82 -13.54 -12.71
CA ASN A 228 -34.13 -12.23 -12.14
C ASN A 228 -32.95 -11.57 -11.40
N LEU A 229 -31.85 -12.31 -11.17
CA LEU A 229 -30.64 -11.79 -10.54
C LEU A 229 -29.72 -11.17 -11.59
N SER A 230 -29.08 -10.05 -11.26
CA SER A 230 -27.95 -9.53 -12.05
C SER A 230 -26.80 -10.55 -12.07
N ASP A 231 -25.90 -10.45 -13.04
CA ASP A 231 -24.77 -11.37 -13.15
C ASP A 231 -23.88 -11.34 -11.89
N GLU A 232 -23.65 -10.16 -11.29
CA GLU A 232 -22.94 -10.04 -10.01
C GLU A 232 -23.66 -10.73 -8.86
N GLU A 233 -25.00 -10.60 -8.78
CA GLU A 233 -25.81 -11.27 -7.77
C GLU A 233 -25.80 -12.78 -7.98
N ARG A 234 -25.96 -13.28 -9.21
CA ARG A 234 -25.89 -14.71 -9.53
C ARG A 234 -24.53 -15.31 -9.11
N VAL A 235 -23.45 -14.59 -9.40
CA VAL A 235 -22.05 -14.93 -9.09
C VAL A 235 -21.69 -14.77 -7.60
N SER A 236 -22.49 -14.03 -6.82
CA SER A 236 -22.28 -13.81 -5.38
C SER A 236 -23.38 -14.38 -4.47
N ALA A 237 -24.45 -14.97 -5.03
CA ALA A 237 -25.66 -15.36 -4.31
C ALA A 237 -25.38 -16.26 -3.09
N PHE A 238 -24.59 -17.32 -3.28
CA PHE A 238 -24.16 -18.19 -2.17
C PHE A 238 -23.37 -17.40 -1.13
N ASN A 239 -22.36 -16.62 -1.55
CA ASN A 239 -21.50 -15.84 -0.67
C ASN A 239 -22.25 -14.76 0.13
N LYS A 240 -23.36 -14.23 -0.41
CA LYS A 240 -24.27 -13.29 0.27
C LYS A 240 -25.23 -14.02 1.23
N ASN A 241 -25.86 -15.10 0.77
CA ASN A 241 -26.97 -15.78 1.47
C ASN A 241 -26.55 -17.02 2.29
N MET A 242 -25.25 -17.22 2.49
CA MET A 242 -24.67 -18.36 3.22
C MET A 242 -25.29 -18.56 4.62
N ASN A 243 -25.71 -17.47 5.27
CA ASN A 243 -26.30 -17.48 6.61
C ASN A 243 -27.77 -17.93 6.59
N ASP A 244 -28.51 -17.59 5.54
CA ASP A 244 -29.98 -17.69 5.44
C ASP A 244 -30.46 -18.96 4.72
N GLY A 245 -29.58 -19.97 4.62
CA GLY A 245 -29.89 -21.25 3.97
C GLY A 245 -29.13 -21.52 2.66
N GLY A 246 -28.06 -20.78 2.35
CA GLY A 246 -27.27 -21.04 1.13
C GLY A 246 -26.62 -22.43 1.05
N PHE A 247 -26.41 -23.11 2.18
CA PHE A 247 -25.93 -24.50 2.25
C PHE A 247 -27.04 -25.51 1.90
N LEU A 248 -26.68 -26.65 1.32
CA LEU A 248 -27.63 -27.75 1.04
C LEU A 248 -28.31 -28.27 2.30
N SER A 249 -27.58 -28.38 3.40
CA SER A 249 -28.11 -28.70 4.73
C SER A 249 -27.09 -28.42 5.84
N ARG A 250 -27.57 -28.17 7.05
CA ARG A 250 -26.74 -28.14 8.27
C ARG A 250 -26.62 -29.51 8.95
N ASP A 251 -27.55 -30.42 8.69
CA ASP A 251 -27.53 -31.77 9.27
C ASP A 251 -27.16 -32.82 8.22
N THR A 252 -25.90 -33.27 8.27
CA THR A 252 -25.40 -34.35 7.41
C THR A 252 -26.19 -35.65 7.55
N VAL A 253 -26.75 -35.95 8.73
CA VAL A 253 -27.52 -37.18 9.00
C VAL A 253 -28.87 -37.11 8.30
N SER A 254 -29.61 -36.03 8.50
CA SER A 254 -30.94 -35.85 7.89
C SER A 254 -30.84 -35.71 6.37
N TYR A 255 -29.86 -34.96 5.86
CA TYR A 255 -29.66 -34.80 4.42
C TYR A 255 -29.35 -36.14 3.72
N GLY A 256 -28.45 -36.97 4.28
CA GLY A 256 -28.16 -38.30 3.71
C GLY A 256 -29.37 -39.25 3.70
N LYS A 257 -30.30 -39.10 4.65
CA LYS A 257 -31.58 -39.84 4.66
C LYS A 257 -32.54 -39.32 3.59
N GLU A 258 -32.65 -38.00 3.46
CA GLU A 258 -33.49 -37.31 2.48
C GLU A 258 -33.09 -37.67 1.04
N THR A 259 -31.79 -37.57 0.72
CA THR A 259 -31.25 -37.97 -0.59
C THR A 259 -31.17 -39.49 -0.80
N LYS A 260 -31.41 -40.28 0.26
CA LYS A 260 -31.28 -41.75 0.31
C LYS A 260 -29.89 -42.28 -0.08
N ARG A 261 -28.81 -41.61 0.35
CA ARG A 261 -27.42 -41.97 -0.02
C ARG A 261 -26.53 -42.20 1.19
N LYS A 262 -25.51 -43.05 1.05
CA LYS A 262 -24.57 -43.31 2.15
C LYS A 262 -23.61 -42.14 2.34
N ARG A 263 -23.15 -42.00 3.58
CA ARG A 263 -22.11 -41.04 3.97
C ARG A 263 -20.79 -41.80 4.04
N LEU A 264 -19.83 -41.33 3.25
CA LEU A 264 -18.51 -41.90 3.07
C LEU A 264 -17.54 -41.12 3.95
N ILE A 265 -16.90 -41.80 4.90
CA ILE A 265 -15.96 -41.22 5.87
C ILE A 265 -14.73 -42.11 5.91
N ALA A 266 -13.54 -41.51 5.82
CA ALA A 266 -12.25 -42.19 5.85
C ALA A 266 -11.39 -41.71 7.03
N GLU A 267 -10.35 -42.50 7.34
CA GLU A 267 -9.24 -42.11 8.21
C GLU A 267 -8.06 -41.67 7.35
N TYR A 268 -7.38 -40.61 7.80
CA TYR A 268 -6.29 -39.97 7.08
C TYR A 268 -5.01 -40.01 7.91
N GLU A 269 -3.93 -40.43 7.27
CA GLU A 269 -2.58 -40.40 7.80
C GLU A 269 -1.85 -39.14 7.33
N THR A 270 -0.74 -38.80 7.98
CA THR A 270 0.13 -37.71 7.54
C THR A 270 0.55 -37.93 6.08
N GLY A 271 0.38 -36.93 5.23
CA GLY A 271 0.80 -36.98 3.83
C GLY A 271 -0.23 -37.56 2.86
N ASP A 272 -1.38 -38.01 3.33
CA ASP A 272 -2.50 -38.36 2.46
C ASP A 272 -3.05 -37.13 1.72
N VAL A 273 -3.59 -37.35 0.51
CA VAL A 273 -4.34 -36.31 -0.23
C VAL A 273 -5.58 -36.95 -0.87
N ILE A 274 -6.72 -36.26 -0.77
CA ILE A 274 -7.97 -36.66 -1.42
C ILE A 274 -8.40 -35.60 -2.45
N PHE A 275 -8.72 -36.05 -3.65
CA PHE A 275 -9.17 -35.21 -4.74
C PHE A 275 -10.68 -35.35 -4.92
N HIS A 276 -11.35 -34.24 -5.24
CA HIS A 276 -12.77 -34.26 -5.57
C HIS A 276 -13.09 -33.23 -6.66
N ASN A 277 -14.12 -33.54 -7.46
CA ASN A 277 -14.65 -32.60 -8.44
C ASN A 277 -15.50 -31.51 -7.76
N HIS A 278 -15.74 -30.42 -8.49
CA HIS A 278 -16.42 -29.22 -8.02
C HIS A 278 -17.91 -29.41 -7.66
N TYR A 279 -18.55 -30.51 -8.07
CA TYR A 279 -19.94 -30.85 -7.75
C TYR A 279 -20.11 -31.87 -6.61
N MET A 280 -19.04 -32.56 -6.19
CA MET A 280 -19.17 -33.58 -5.14
C MET A 280 -19.62 -32.96 -3.82
N VAL A 281 -20.74 -33.45 -3.30
CA VAL A 281 -21.31 -32.96 -2.05
C VAL A 281 -20.50 -33.50 -0.87
N HIS A 282 -19.97 -32.57 -0.08
CA HIS A 282 -19.13 -32.86 1.06
C HIS A 282 -19.44 -31.97 2.27
N ALA A 283 -19.05 -32.43 3.46
CA ALA A 283 -19.18 -31.71 4.72
C ALA A 283 -18.10 -32.17 5.71
N SER A 284 -17.95 -31.48 6.83
CA SER A 284 -17.16 -32.01 7.95
C SER A 284 -18.06 -32.80 8.91
N TYR A 285 -17.65 -34.02 9.29
CA TYR A 285 -18.40 -34.85 10.24
C TYR A 285 -18.08 -34.49 11.69
N LYS A 286 -18.99 -34.75 12.65
CA LYS A 286 -18.85 -34.30 14.05
C LYS A 286 -17.51 -34.70 14.67
N ASP A 287 -16.75 -33.70 15.13
CA ASP A 287 -15.45 -33.87 15.77
C ASP A 287 -15.61 -34.26 17.24
N LYS A 288 -15.14 -35.47 17.55
CA LYS A 288 -14.99 -36.07 18.87
C LYS A 288 -13.64 -36.80 18.96
N ASP A 289 -12.56 -36.24 18.42
CA ASP A 289 -11.26 -36.94 18.45
C ASP A 289 -10.91 -37.43 19.88
N PRO A 290 -10.67 -38.74 20.08
CA PRO A 290 -10.54 -39.31 21.43
C PRO A 290 -9.29 -38.84 22.18
N GLU A 291 -8.29 -38.31 21.46
CA GLU A 291 -7.07 -37.72 22.04
C GLU A 291 -7.18 -36.18 22.17
N SER A 292 -8.35 -35.61 21.87
CA SER A 292 -8.59 -34.15 21.83
C SER A 292 -7.63 -33.41 20.88
N ARG A 293 -7.27 -34.03 19.76
CA ARG A 293 -6.42 -33.40 18.73
C ARG A 293 -7.23 -32.44 17.87
N ILE A 294 -6.61 -31.32 17.52
CA ILE A 294 -7.14 -30.33 16.58
C ILE A 294 -6.89 -30.83 15.15
N ARG A 295 -7.96 -30.95 14.37
CA ARG A 295 -7.89 -31.22 12.93
C ARG A 295 -7.36 -29.97 12.22
N LEU A 296 -6.25 -30.09 11.50
CA LEU A 296 -5.72 -29.04 10.64
C LEU A 296 -5.74 -29.55 9.20
N ALA A 297 -6.34 -28.79 8.28
CA ALA A 297 -6.40 -29.15 6.87
C ALA A 297 -6.45 -27.91 5.97
N THR A 298 -6.14 -28.10 4.68
CA THR A 298 -6.24 -27.06 3.66
C THR A 298 -6.92 -27.55 2.39
N ASP A 299 -7.78 -26.72 1.80
CA ASP A 299 -8.29 -26.93 0.44
C ASP A 299 -7.35 -26.22 -0.55
N LEU A 300 -6.77 -26.97 -1.48
CA LEU A 300 -5.96 -26.44 -2.58
C LEU A 300 -6.72 -26.66 -3.90
N ARG A 301 -7.22 -25.57 -4.48
CA ARG A 301 -8.07 -25.59 -5.68
C ARG A 301 -7.24 -25.28 -6.91
N PHE A 302 -7.37 -26.10 -7.95
CA PHE A 302 -6.64 -26.00 -9.21
C PHE A 302 -7.60 -25.76 -10.38
N VAL A 303 -7.15 -24.98 -11.36
CA VAL A 303 -7.87 -24.65 -12.59
C VAL A 303 -6.93 -24.70 -13.80
N ASP A 304 -7.51 -24.96 -14.97
CA ASP A 304 -6.84 -24.84 -16.26
C ASP A 304 -6.70 -23.36 -16.65
N PRO A 305 -5.48 -22.80 -16.80
CA PRO A 305 -5.29 -21.40 -17.14
C PRO A 305 -5.71 -21.04 -18.58
N GLU A 306 -5.83 -22.04 -19.46
CA GLU A 306 -6.26 -21.84 -20.85
C GLU A 306 -7.77 -21.66 -20.98
N LYS A 307 -8.53 -22.04 -19.93
CA LYS A 307 -9.98 -21.89 -19.84
C LYS A 307 -10.38 -20.66 -19.03
N THR A 308 -11.66 -20.29 -19.10
CA THR A 308 -12.25 -19.36 -18.13
C THR A 308 -12.35 -20.01 -16.75
N TYR A 309 -12.13 -19.22 -15.70
CA TYR A 309 -12.22 -19.65 -14.29
C TYR A 309 -12.46 -18.42 -13.40
N ASP A 310 -12.87 -18.64 -12.14
CA ASP A 310 -13.17 -17.56 -11.19
C ASP A 310 -11.90 -16.82 -10.75
N ARG A 311 -11.64 -15.68 -11.40
CA ARG A 311 -10.47 -14.83 -11.11
C ARG A 311 -10.55 -14.12 -9.75
N ARG A 312 -11.71 -14.07 -9.06
CA ARG A 312 -11.82 -13.48 -7.71
C ARG A 312 -10.99 -14.24 -6.68
N TRP A 313 -10.67 -15.50 -6.97
CA TRP A 313 -9.84 -16.37 -6.14
C TRP A 313 -8.34 -16.32 -6.48
N MET A 314 -7.96 -15.55 -7.50
CA MET A 314 -6.57 -15.23 -7.85
C MET A 314 -6.20 -13.82 -7.35
N LYS A 315 -5.57 -13.72 -6.19
CA LYS A 315 -4.81 -12.51 -5.87
C LYS A 315 -3.69 -12.34 -6.91
N LYS A 316 -3.47 -11.11 -7.38
CA LYS A 316 -2.14 -10.64 -7.79
C LYS A 316 -1.73 -9.55 -6.81
N ILE A 317 -0.47 -9.53 -6.42
CA ILE A 317 0.06 -8.62 -5.41
C ILE A 317 -0.08 -7.17 -5.87
N VAL A 318 -0.99 -6.41 -5.25
CA VAL A 318 -0.72 -5.13 -4.56
C VAL A 318 -1.71 -5.05 -3.38
N ARG A 319 -1.21 -4.68 -2.19
CA ARG A 319 -2.00 -4.60 -0.96
C ARG A 319 -2.70 -3.25 -0.83
N ASN A 320 -4.03 -3.28 -0.66
CA ASN A 320 -4.80 -2.34 0.16
C ASN A 320 -6.16 -3.00 0.44
N GLU A 321 -6.56 -3.20 1.70
CA GLU A 321 -7.85 -3.87 2.00
C GLU A 321 -9.06 -3.11 1.42
N ALA A 322 -8.93 -1.78 1.27
CA ALA A 322 -9.96 -0.94 0.68
C ALA A 322 -10.25 -1.26 -0.80
N THR A 323 -9.30 -1.81 -1.56
CA THR A 323 -9.49 -2.14 -2.99
C THR A 323 -10.28 -3.44 -3.20
N ARG A 324 -10.44 -4.26 -2.16
CA ARG A 324 -11.01 -5.62 -2.25
C ARG A 324 -12.46 -5.65 -2.77
N ASN A 325 -13.21 -4.59 -2.53
CA ASN A 325 -14.63 -4.45 -2.89
C ASN A 325 -14.86 -3.26 -3.84
N ASP A 326 -13.81 -2.71 -4.44
CA ASP A 326 -13.89 -1.55 -5.34
C ASP A 326 -14.08 -2.01 -6.79
N PRO A 327 -15.06 -1.46 -7.55
CA PRO A 327 -15.24 -1.80 -8.96
C PRO A 327 -13.99 -1.42 -9.77
N PRO A 328 -13.49 -2.28 -10.69
CA PRO A 328 -12.24 -2.01 -11.41
C PRO A 328 -12.29 -0.75 -12.30
N GLU A 329 -13.48 -0.33 -12.75
CA GLU A 329 -13.74 0.83 -13.61
C GLU A 329 -13.32 2.16 -12.98
N ILE A 330 -13.29 2.24 -11.63
CA ILE A 330 -12.90 3.47 -10.92
C ILE A 330 -11.41 3.79 -11.08
N TYR A 331 -10.60 2.79 -11.44
CA TYR A 331 -9.15 2.91 -11.67
C TYR A 331 -8.82 3.29 -13.12
N ASN A 332 -9.58 4.24 -13.66
CA ASN A 332 -9.49 4.65 -15.06
C ASN A 332 -8.39 5.71 -15.32
N ALA A 333 -7.94 5.77 -16.57
CA ALA A 333 -6.91 6.71 -17.04
C ALA A 333 -7.29 8.19 -16.87
N ARG A 334 -8.59 8.53 -16.81
CA ARG A 334 -9.05 9.93 -16.65
C ARG A 334 -8.65 10.48 -15.27
N VAL A 335 -8.80 9.72 -14.19
CA VAL A 335 -8.40 10.20 -12.86
C VAL A 335 -6.89 10.31 -12.72
N ILE A 336 -6.14 9.36 -13.32
CA ILE A 336 -4.67 9.42 -13.37
C ILE A 336 -4.22 10.67 -14.15
N LEU A 337 -4.76 10.91 -15.34
CA LEU A 337 -4.41 12.06 -16.17
C LEU A 337 -4.76 13.40 -15.51
N ILE A 338 -5.94 13.53 -14.88
CA ILE A 338 -6.32 14.72 -14.11
C ILE A 338 -5.34 14.96 -12.96
N SER A 339 -4.91 13.89 -12.27
CA SER A 339 -3.93 13.99 -11.18
C SER A 339 -2.56 14.45 -11.68
N LEU A 340 -2.06 13.87 -12.79
CA LEU A 340 -0.80 14.27 -13.43
C LEU A 340 -0.82 15.72 -13.92
N MET A 341 -1.93 16.16 -14.54
CA MET A 341 -2.11 17.54 -15.00
C MET A 341 -2.14 18.53 -13.83
N ALA A 342 -2.81 18.20 -12.73
CA ALA A 342 -2.76 19.00 -11.51
C ALA A 342 -1.33 19.08 -10.95
N CYS A 343 -0.59 17.96 -10.96
CA CYS A 343 0.81 17.89 -10.54
C CYS A 343 1.78 18.78 -11.35
N GLY A 344 1.37 19.40 -12.46
CA GLY A 344 2.13 20.47 -13.13
C GLY A 344 2.53 21.62 -12.19
N GLY A 345 1.71 21.94 -11.18
CA GLY A 345 2.06 22.91 -10.12
C GLY A 345 3.21 22.46 -9.21
N ALA A 346 3.35 21.15 -9.02
CA ALA A 346 4.45 20.55 -8.27
C ALA A 346 5.72 20.49 -9.12
N LEU A 347 5.58 20.19 -10.41
CA LEU A 347 6.66 20.22 -11.40
C LEU A 347 7.29 21.62 -11.52
N LEU A 348 6.47 22.68 -11.47
CA LEU A 348 6.93 24.07 -11.38
C LEU A 348 7.78 24.37 -10.14
N PHE A 349 7.37 23.87 -8.97
CA PHE A 349 8.13 24.02 -7.73
C PHE A 349 9.47 23.26 -7.81
N GLY A 350 9.44 22.02 -8.32
CA GLY A 350 10.65 21.24 -8.62
C GLY A 350 11.64 22.01 -9.50
N MET A 351 11.13 22.63 -10.57
CA MET A 351 11.93 23.44 -11.47
C MET A 351 12.47 24.73 -10.82
N ASP A 352 11.73 25.46 -9.98
CA ASP A 352 12.36 26.64 -9.35
C ASP A 352 13.56 26.26 -8.46
N MET A 353 13.47 25.15 -7.74
CA MET A 353 14.59 24.62 -6.95
C MET A 353 15.79 24.20 -7.82
N GLY A 354 15.55 23.66 -9.02
CA GLY A 354 16.60 23.28 -9.97
C GLY A 354 17.29 24.47 -10.66
N ILE A 355 16.54 25.53 -10.97
CA ILE A 355 17.09 26.74 -11.63
C ILE A 355 18.09 27.44 -10.73
N ILE A 356 17.72 27.69 -9.47
CA ILE A 356 18.37 28.77 -8.73
C ILE A 356 19.80 28.40 -8.29
N GLY A 357 20.07 27.14 -7.98
CA GLY A 357 21.42 26.67 -7.66
C GLY A 357 22.37 26.64 -8.88
N GLY A 358 21.85 26.48 -10.10
CA GLY A 358 22.66 26.49 -11.32
C GLY A 358 22.82 27.87 -11.95
N VAL A 359 21.75 28.67 -12.01
CA VAL A 359 21.77 29.97 -12.69
C VAL A 359 22.68 30.98 -12.00
N LEU A 360 22.73 30.99 -10.66
CA LEU A 360 23.59 31.92 -9.91
C LEU A 360 25.09 31.65 -10.13
N THR A 361 25.48 30.39 -10.41
CA THR A 361 26.88 30.04 -10.66
C THR A 361 27.32 30.31 -12.11
N MET A 362 26.42 30.64 -13.03
CA MET A 362 26.75 30.92 -14.44
C MET A 362 27.53 32.24 -14.61
N ASP A 363 28.64 32.19 -15.34
CA ASP A 363 29.40 33.39 -15.72
C ASP A 363 28.54 34.42 -16.50
N THR A 364 27.58 33.94 -17.31
CA THR A 364 26.64 34.81 -18.02
C THR A 364 25.72 35.57 -17.07
N PHE A 365 25.32 34.96 -15.94
CA PHE A 365 24.58 35.64 -14.88
C PHE A 365 25.46 36.69 -14.18
N LYS A 366 26.65 36.29 -13.75
CA LYS A 366 27.58 37.19 -13.03
C LYS A 366 27.96 38.41 -13.86
N LYS A 367 28.21 38.24 -15.17
CA LYS A 367 28.45 39.34 -16.13
C LYS A 367 27.22 40.23 -16.29
N GLN A 368 26.05 39.63 -16.50
CA GLN A 368 24.80 40.36 -16.78
C GLN A 368 24.33 41.24 -15.60
N TYR A 369 24.63 40.83 -14.36
CA TYR A 369 24.25 41.56 -13.14
C TYR A 369 25.42 42.29 -12.45
N GLY A 370 26.61 42.37 -13.07
CA GLY A 370 27.75 43.14 -12.57
C GLY A 370 28.42 42.57 -11.31
N LEU A 371 28.42 41.24 -11.15
CA LEU A 371 28.78 40.55 -9.90
C LEU A 371 30.21 39.98 -9.86
N GLU A 372 30.98 40.10 -10.93
CA GLU A 372 32.30 39.44 -11.06
C GLU A 372 33.35 39.91 -10.05
N ASN A 373 33.26 41.15 -9.55
CA ASN A 373 34.27 41.79 -8.69
C ASN A 373 33.74 42.21 -7.31
N GLN A 374 32.62 41.64 -6.85
CA GLN A 374 32.04 41.96 -5.53
C GLN A 374 32.68 41.12 -4.41
N PRO A 375 32.77 41.62 -3.17
CA PRO A 375 33.21 40.81 -2.03
C PRO A 375 32.33 39.57 -1.84
N GLU A 376 32.91 38.44 -1.46
CA GLU A 376 32.17 37.17 -1.31
C GLU A 376 30.95 37.29 -0.38
N THR A 377 31.06 38.09 0.68
CA THR A 377 29.96 38.38 1.61
C THR A 377 28.81 39.18 0.99
N VAL A 378 29.10 40.05 0.02
CA VAL A 378 28.10 40.81 -0.73
C VAL A 378 27.42 39.90 -1.77
N LEU A 379 28.21 39.08 -2.47
CA LEU A 379 27.71 38.10 -3.42
C LEU A 379 26.78 37.08 -2.74
N ALA A 380 27.23 36.45 -1.64
CA ALA A 380 26.43 35.49 -0.89
C ALA A 380 25.14 36.10 -0.31
N ASN A 381 25.17 37.37 0.13
CA ASN A 381 23.96 38.07 0.57
C ASN A 381 22.99 38.31 -0.59
N LEU A 382 23.48 38.73 -1.75
CA LEU A 382 22.66 38.96 -2.94
C LEU A 382 22.05 37.65 -3.46
N GLU A 383 22.85 36.61 -3.62
CA GLU A 383 22.40 35.25 -4.00
C GLU A 383 21.33 34.75 -3.02
N SER A 384 21.60 34.84 -1.71
CA SER A 384 20.64 34.46 -0.67
C SER A 384 19.36 35.29 -0.72
N ASN A 385 19.42 36.59 -1.04
CA ASN A 385 18.23 37.42 -1.25
C ASN A 385 17.43 36.97 -2.48
N ILE A 386 18.09 36.74 -3.63
CA ILE A 386 17.43 36.28 -4.86
C ILE A 386 16.78 34.90 -4.62
N VAL A 387 17.49 33.96 -3.98
CA VAL A 387 16.93 32.66 -3.58
C VAL A 387 15.67 32.87 -2.73
N SER A 388 15.80 33.60 -1.62
CA SER A 388 14.82 33.62 -0.51
C SER A 388 13.52 34.38 -0.77
N VAL A 389 13.48 35.31 -1.75
CA VAL A 389 12.27 36.07 -2.08
C VAL A 389 11.12 35.18 -2.56
N ILE A 390 11.40 34.03 -3.20
CA ILE A 390 10.32 33.13 -3.66
C ILE A 390 9.58 32.46 -2.49
N GLN A 391 10.29 32.14 -1.40
CA GLN A 391 9.70 31.56 -0.19
C GLN A 391 8.80 32.58 0.52
N VAL A 392 9.15 33.87 0.51
CA VAL A 392 8.29 34.95 1.04
C VAL A 392 6.99 35.04 0.23
N GLY A 393 7.08 35.03 -1.11
CA GLY A 393 5.91 34.97 -1.97
C GLY A 393 5.06 33.72 -1.72
N ALA A 394 5.70 32.56 -1.57
CA ALA A 394 5.02 31.29 -1.37
C ALA A 394 4.36 31.15 0.02
N PHE A 395 4.93 31.77 1.06
CA PHE A 395 4.31 31.93 2.37
C PHE A 395 2.99 32.70 2.26
N ALA A 396 3.02 33.88 1.63
CA ALA A 396 1.82 34.70 1.42
C ALA A 396 0.78 34.00 0.54
N GLY A 397 1.23 33.35 -0.54
CA GLY A 397 0.38 32.56 -1.43
C GLY A 397 -0.32 31.38 -0.74
N ALA A 398 0.37 30.68 0.17
CA ALA A 398 -0.19 29.55 0.92
C ALA A 398 -1.23 29.98 1.97
N LEU A 399 -1.08 31.15 2.58
CA LEU A 399 -2.14 31.72 3.43
C LEU A 399 -3.36 32.13 2.60
N PHE A 400 -3.16 32.81 1.47
CA PHE A 400 -4.24 33.24 0.58
C PHE A 400 -4.98 32.08 -0.09
N SER A 401 -4.29 30.97 -0.39
CA SER A 401 -4.85 29.79 -1.05
C SER A 401 -6.08 29.24 -0.33
N THR A 402 -6.11 29.32 1.00
CA THR A 402 -7.21 28.85 1.84
C THR A 402 -8.52 29.55 1.50
N TRP A 403 -8.47 30.87 1.30
CA TRP A 403 -9.65 31.65 0.91
C TRP A 403 -10.08 31.27 -0.51
N LEU A 404 -9.13 31.22 -1.45
CA LEU A 404 -9.40 30.95 -2.86
C LEU A 404 -10.00 29.55 -3.08
N ALA A 405 -9.44 28.53 -2.42
CA ALA A 405 -9.86 27.13 -2.53
C ALA A 405 -11.21 26.83 -1.85
N ASN A 406 -11.60 27.60 -0.83
CA ASN A 406 -12.89 27.42 -0.14
C ASN A 406 -14.00 28.31 -0.69
N ARG A 407 -13.71 29.56 -1.07
CA ARG A 407 -14.74 30.50 -1.56
C ARG A 407 -14.90 30.46 -3.08
N VAL A 408 -13.83 30.29 -3.85
CA VAL A 408 -13.90 30.35 -5.33
C VAL A 408 -14.05 28.96 -5.92
N SER A 409 -12.96 28.18 -6.00
CA SER A 409 -12.93 26.73 -6.32
C SER A 409 -11.50 26.17 -6.27
N ARG A 410 -11.33 24.83 -6.25
CA ARG A 410 -9.99 24.21 -6.29
C ARG A 410 -9.38 24.29 -7.70
N ARG A 411 -10.15 23.97 -8.75
CA ARG A 411 -9.71 24.08 -10.15
C ARG A 411 -9.27 25.50 -10.53
N PHE A 412 -10.08 26.51 -10.20
CA PHE A 412 -9.80 27.91 -10.58
C PHE A 412 -8.60 28.48 -9.82
N SER A 413 -8.37 28.04 -8.57
CA SER A 413 -7.16 28.39 -7.82
C SER A 413 -5.87 27.94 -8.54
N LEU A 414 -5.88 26.74 -9.15
CA LEU A 414 -4.74 26.23 -9.92
C LEU A 414 -4.57 26.94 -11.28
N ILE A 415 -5.67 27.40 -11.90
CA ILE A 415 -5.62 28.25 -13.11
C ILE A 415 -5.02 29.63 -12.78
N ILE A 416 -5.41 30.26 -11.66
CA ILE A 416 -4.79 31.52 -11.22
C ILE A 416 -3.29 31.32 -10.97
N ALA A 417 -2.90 30.23 -10.30
CA ALA A 417 -1.50 29.92 -10.05
C ALA A 417 -0.70 29.73 -11.35
N SER A 418 -1.23 29.03 -12.38
CA SER A 418 -0.53 28.87 -13.65
C SER A 418 -0.39 30.17 -14.45
N LEU A 419 -1.32 31.12 -14.32
CA LEU A 419 -1.18 32.45 -14.90
C LEU A 419 -0.12 33.29 -14.16
N LEU A 420 -0.19 33.35 -12.83
CA LEU A 420 0.76 34.11 -12.01
C LEU A 420 2.21 33.62 -12.18
N VAL A 421 2.44 32.31 -12.18
CA VAL A 421 3.81 31.77 -12.38
C VAL A 421 4.32 32.04 -13.80
N SER A 422 3.45 32.07 -14.81
CA SER A 422 3.82 32.41 -16.19
C SER A 422 4.29 33.86 -16.31
N ILE A 423 3.57 34.79 -15.66
CA ILE A 423 3.96 36.20 -15.53
C ILE A 423 5.28 36.33 -14.77
N GLY A 424 5.40 35.68 -13.60
CA GLY A 424 6.61 35.73 -12.78
C GLY A 424 7.85 35.14 -13.48
N ALA A 425 7.68 34.10 -14.30
CA ALA A 425 8.75 33.52 -15.12
C ALA A 425 9.12 34.42 -16.31
N ALA A 426 8.13 35.04 -16.97
CA ALA A 426 8.39 35.99 -18.05
C ALA A 426 9.20 37.21 -17.56
N LEU A 427 8.86 37.75 -16.38
CA LEU A 427 9.60 38.85 -15.74
C LEU A 427 11.05 38.44 -15.39
N GLN A 428 11.27 37.22 -14.87
CA GLN A 428 12.62 36.71 -14.60
C GLN A 428 13.44 36.52 -15.89
N ALA A 429 12.83 36.02 -16.96
CA ALA A 429 13.48 35.85 -18.25
C ALA A 429 13.82 37.18 -18.94
N ALA A 430 12.96 38.20 -18.77
CA ALA A 430 13.11 39.54 -19.33
C ALA A 430 13.94 40.52 -18.45
N ALA A 431 14.33 40.12 -17.23
CA ALA A 431 14.97 41.01 -16.26
C ALA A 431 16.26 41.71 -16.79
N SER A 432 16.99 41.06 -17.71
CA SER A 432 18.03 41.72 -18.53
C SER A 432 19.08 42.53 -17.74
N GLY A 433 19.49 42.04 -16.56
CA GLY A 433 20.47 42.73 -15.68
C GLY A 433 19.85 43.61 -14.58
N HIS A 434 18.53 43.84 -14.61
CA HIS A 434 17.82 44.61 -13.58
C HIS A 434 17.39 43.69 -12.42
N ILE A 435 17.99 43.90 -11.25
CA ILE A 435 17.79 43.05 -10.07
C ILE A 435 16.36 43.21 -9.52
N GLU A 436 15.74 44.38 -9.66
CA GLU A 436 14.36 44.62 -9.21
C GLU A 436 13.36 43.77 -9.99
N ALA A 437 13.51 43.66 -11.31
CA ALA A 437 12.68 42.82 -12.17
C ALA A 437 12.81 41.33 -11.80
N MET A 438 14.03 40.88 -11.46
CA MET A 438 14.28 39.54 -10.92
C MET A 438 13.53 39.32 -9.59
N TYR A 439 13.62 40.24 -8.63
CA TYR A 439 12.90 40.13 -7.36
C TYR A 439 11.38 40.13 -7.52
N VAL A 440 10.81 41.04 -8.32
CA VAL A 440 9.36 41.09 -8.57
C VAL A 440 8.88 39.82 -9.26
N GLY A 441 9.60 39.35 -10.29
CA GLY A 441 9.29 38.09 -10.97
C GLY A 441 9.37 36.87 -10.05
N ARG A 442 10.34 36.82 -9.13
CA ARG A 442 10.44 35.76 -8.10
C ARG A 442 9.34 35.86 -7.06
N LEU A 443 8.95 37.05 -6.61
CA LEU A 443 7.85 37.23 -5.66
C LEU A 443 6.52 36.73 -6.24
N ILE A 444 6.19 37.12 -7.48
CA ILE A 444 4.96 36.71 -8.18
C ILE A 444 4.95 35.19 -8.43
N ALA A 445 6.08 34.62 -8.89
CA ALA A 445 6.21 33.17 -9.04
C ALA A 445 6.09 32.43 -7.68
N GLY A 446 6.56 33.07 -6.59
CA GLY A 446 6.39 32.58 -5.23
C GLY A 446 4.93 32.51 -4.83
N ILE A 447 4.17 33.60 -4.98
CA ILE A 447 2.73 33.64 -4.69
C ILE A 447 1.99 32.53 -5.45
N ALA A 448 2.32 32.32 -6.72
CA ALA A 448 1.76 31.25 -7.54
C ALA A 448 2.06 29.84 -6.98
N ILE A 449 3.32 29.55 -6.65
CA ILE A 449 3.75 28.29 -6.05
C ILE A 449 3.09 28.09 -4.68
N GLY A 450 2.97 29.16 -3.88
CA GLY A 450 2.27 29.18 -2.60
C GLY A 450 0.78 28.83 -2.72
N ILE A 451 0.10 29.33 -3.75
CA ILE A 451 -1.30 28.97 -4.04
C ILE A 451 -1.41 27.51 -4.51
N ALA A 452 -0.53 27.08 -5.42
CA ALA A 452 -0.58 25.71 -5.96
C ALA A 452 -0.24 24.64 -4.92
N SER A 453 0.72 24.90 -4.02
CA SER A 453 1.29 23.90 -3.12
C SER A 453 0.29 23.21 -2.17
N PRO A 454 -0.63 23.92 -1.48
CA PRO A 454 -1.68 23.30 -0.69
C PRO A 454 -2.88 22.87 -1.54
N VAL A 455 -3.23 23.60 -2.61
CA VAL A 455 -4.45 23.31 -3.40
C VAL A 455 -4.32 22.04 -4.23
N ASN A 456 -3.13 21.76 -4.75
CA ASN A 456 -2.88 20.62 -5.62
C ASN A 456 -3.08 19.26 -4.93
N PRO A 457 -2.42 18.92 -3.81
CA PRO A 457 -2.68 17.66 -3.10
C PRO A 457 -4.12 17.55 -2.58
N LEU A 458 -4.79 18.67 -2.28
CA LEU A 458 -6.23 18.68 -1.96
C LEU A 458 -7.10 18.32 -3.16
N TYR A 459 -6.85 18.96 -4.31
CA TYR A 459 -7.58 18.67 -5.53
C TYR A 459 -7.39 17.20 -5.95
N VAL A 460 -6.16 16.68 -5.90
CA VAL A 460 -5.87 15.28 -6.24
C VAL A 460 -6.55 14.32 -5.26
N SER A 461 -6.40 14.53 -3.94
CA SER A 461 -6.98 13.62 -2.94
C SER A 461 -8.51 13.66 -2.89
N GLU A 462 -9.14 14.80 -3.22
CA GLU A 462 -10.59 14.91 -3.31
C GLU A 462 -11.18 14.23 -4.57
N ASN A 463 -10.41 14.08 -5.65
CA ASN A 463 -10.83 13.42 -6.89
C ASN A 463 -10.43 11.93 -6.95
N ALA A 464 -9.39 11.51 -6.23
CA ALA A 464 -8.88 10.14 -6.23
C ALA A 464 -9.89 9.10 -5.66
N PRO A 465 -9.90 7.84 -6.14
CA PRO A 465 -10.57 6.73 -5.47
C PRO A 465 -9.84 6.34 -4.18
N ARG A 466 -10.55 5.78 -3.20
CA ARG A 466 -9.99 5.42 -1.88
C ARG A 466 -8.78 4.49 -1.97
N GLY A 467 -8.83 3.49 -2.86
CA GLY A 467 -7.82 2.44 -2.97
C GLY A 467 -6.42 2.91 -3.40
N ILE A 468 -6.35 3.97 -4.22
CA ILE A 468 -5.09 4.51 -4.78
C ILE A 468 -4.85 5.99 -4.43
N ARG A 469 -5.54 6.51 -3.41
CA ARG A 469 -5.44 7.92 -2.99
C ARG A 469 -4.01 8.29 -2.56
N GLY A 470 -3.32 7.38 -1.86
CA GLY A 470 -1.93 7.57 -1.45
C GLY A 470 -1.00 7.73 -2.65
N LEU A 471 -1.00 6.75 -3.57
CA LEU A 471 -0.28 6.81 -4.84
C LEU A 471 -0.57 8.11 -5.62
N LEU A 472 -1.85 8.43 -5.89
CA LEU A 472 -2.20 9.61 -6.70
C LEU A 472 -1.77 10.93 -6.04
N THR A 473 -2.00 11.08 -4.73
CA THR A 473 -1.55 12.27 -4.00
C THR A 473 -0.01 12.34 -3.95
N GLY A 474 0.65 11.19 -3.89
CA GLY A 474 2.11 11.06 -3.93
C GLY A 474 2.76 11.49 -5.26
N LEU A 475 2.01 11.48 -6.38
CA LEU A 475 2.48 12.01 -7.68
C LEU A 475 2.87 13.49 -7.58
N TYR A 476 2.35 14.22 -6.60
CA TYR A 476 2.75 15.60 -6.29
C TYR A 476 4.25 15.68 -5.95
N GLN A 477 4.72 14.83 -5.03
CA GLN A 477 6.14 14.78 -4.66
C GLN A 477 7.01 14.23 -5.79
N LEU A 478 6.52 13.21 -6.51
CA LEU A 478 7.24 12.69 -7.68
C LEU A 478 7.47 13.79 -8.72
N SER A 479 6.45 14.60 -9.00
CA SER A 479 6.55 15.72 -9.93
C SER A 479 7.52 16.82 -9.47
N ILE A 480 7.63 17.07 -8.15
CA ILE A 480 8.66 17.96 -7.60
C ILE A 480 10.07 17.44 -7.90
N VAL A 481 10.36 16.16 -7.63
CA VAL A 481 11.72 15.62 -7.85
C VAL A 481 12.04 15.48 -9.34
N THR A 482 11.05 15.11 -10.17
CA THR A 482 11.20 15.11 -11.64
C THR A 482 11.51 16.50 -12.18
N GLY A 483 10.84 17.56 -11.68
CA GLY A 483 11.12 18.94 -12.08
C GLY A 483 12.53 19.41 -11.68
N LEU A 484 12.97 19.01 -10.50
CA LEU A 484 14.34 19.23 -10.03
C LEU A 484 15.36 18.53 -10.94
N THR A 485 15.14 17.26 -11.27
CA THR A 485 16.04 16.47 -12.15
C THR A 485 16.10 17.04 -13.56
N ILE A 486 14.96 17.26 -14.23
CA ILE A 486 14.90 17.77 -15.61
C ILE A 486 15.81 18.98 -15.77
N LEU A 487 15.75 19.89 -14.82
CA LEU A 487 16.37 21.20 -14.94
C LEU A 487 17.83 21.24 -14.49
N ILE A 488 18.21 20.45 -13.48
CA ILE A 488 19.63 20.20 -13.20
C ILE A 488 20.26 19.53 -14.43
N SER A 489 19.60 18.56 -15.07
CA SER A 489 20.08 17.94 -16.31
C SER A 489 20.19 18.92 -17.49
N LEU A 490 19.22 19.84 -17.67
CA LEU A 490 19.29 20.89 -18.68
C LEU A 490 20.47 21.84 -18.42
N TYR A 491 20.67 22.24 -17.16
CA TYR A 491 21.81 23.06 -16.76
C TYR A 491 23.16 22.35 -17.03
N SER A 492 23.31 21.10 -16.59
CA SER A 492 24.49 20.26 -16.89
C SER A 492 24.76 20.13 -18.38
N GLY A 493 23.72 19.92 -19.18
CA GLY A 493 23.82 19.90 -20.64
C GLY A 493 24.30 21.23 -21.21
N SER A 494 23.79 22.36 -20.71
CA SER A 494 24.20 23.71 -21.16
C SER A 494 25.67 24.01 -20.87
N THR A 495 26.22 23.53 -19.76
CA THR A 495 27.64 23.74 -19.40
C THR A 495 28.60 22.79 -20.11
N MET A 496 28.14 21.60 -20.52
CA MET A 496 28.94 20.62 -21.26
C MET A 496 28.84 20.78 -22.79
N ALA A 497 27.93 21.64 -23.27
CA ALA A 497 27.76 21.92 -24.69
C ALA A 497 29.03 22.57 -25.29
N PRO A 498 29.47 22.16 -26.49
CA PRO A 498 30.59 22.82 -27.18
C PRO A 498 30.31 24.31 -27.39
N SER A 499 31.36 25.15 -27.37
CA SER A 499 31.25 26.61 -27.55
C SER A 499 30.72 27.07 -28.91
N SER A 500 30.57 26.16 -29.87
CA SER A 500 29.87 26.36 -31.15
C SER A 500 28.33 26.26 -31.02
N THR A 501 27.82 25.78 -29.89
CA THR A 501 26.38 25.72 -29.60
C THR A 501 25.83 27.13 -29.41
N SER A 502 24.57 27.36 -29.82
CA SER A 502 23.97 28.70 -29.83
C SER A 502 24.11 29.44 -28.50
N ARG A 503 24.48 30.73 -28.55
CA ARG A 503 24.48 31.67 -27.41
C ARG A 503 23.14 31.67 -26.64
N ALA A 504 22.05 31.26 -27.27
CA ALA A 504 20.75 31.08 -26.61
C ALA A 504 20.76 30.00 -25.52
N THR A 505 21.47 28.87 -25.71
CA THR A 505 21.48 27.74 -24.75
C THR A 505 22.26 28.08 -23.47
N HIS A 506 23.29 28.92 -23.58
CA HIS A 506 24.06 29.45 -22.44
C HIS A 506 23.41 30.67 -21.76
N SER A 507 22.23 31.09 -22.24
CA SER A 507 21.51 32.22 -21.65
C SER A 507 20.80 31.82 -20.36
N THR A 508 20.96 32.65 -19.33
CA THR A 508 20.17 32.62 -18.10
C THR A 508 18.66 32.64 -18.40
N SER A 509 18.24 33.42 -19.40
CA SER A 509 16.84 33.51 -19.85
C SER A 509 16.29 32.20 -20.42
N PHE A 510 17.10 31.32 -21.02
CA PHE A 510 16.62 30.03 -21.55
C PHE A 510 16.03 29.16 -20.44
N HIS A 511 16.74 29.03 -19.32
CA HIS A 511 16.30 28.27 -18.16
C HIS A 511 14.97 28.80 -17.60
N TYR A 512 14.80 30.12 -17.49
CA TYR A 512 13.53 30.73 -17.06
C TYR A 512 12.36 30.51 -18.04
N HIS A 513 12.62 30.42 -19.36
CA HIS A 513 11.58 30.02 -20.33
C HIS A 513 11.22 28.53 -20.21
N CYS A 514 12.17 27.63 -19.98
CA CYS A 514 11.87 26.20 -19.74
C CYS A 514 10.90 26.01 -18.56
N LYS A 515 11.01 26.83 -17.51
CA LYS A 515 10.08 26.84 -16.36
C LYS A 515 8.64 27.17 -16.74
N GLN A 516 8.38 27.85 -17.86
CA GLN A 516 7.00 28.15 -18.31
C GLN A 516 6.27 26.90 -18.84
N PHE A 517 6.99 25.89 -19.33
CA PHE A 517 6.36 24.71 -19.96
C PHE A 517 5.43 23.93 -18.99
N PRO A 518 5.81 23.61 -17.75
CA PRO A 518 4.89 23.06 -16.75
C PRO A 518 3.70 23.97 -16.39
N ALA A 519 3.83 25.29 -16.52
CA ALA A 519 2.72 26.22 -16.28
C ALA A 519 1.65 26.11 -17.38
N VAL A 520 2.07 25.93 -18.64
CA VAL A 520 1.16 25.65 -19.75
C VAL A 520 0.45 24.31 -19.56
N ILE A 521 1.16 23.26 -19.12
CA ILE A 521 0.55 21.97 -18.77
C ILE A 521 -0.51 22.14 -17.68
N LEU A 522 -0.19 22.87 -16.59
CA LEU A 522 -1.13 23.14 -15.50
C LEU A 522 -2.34 23.94 -16.00
N PHE A 523 -2.13 24.99 -16.80
CA PHE A 523 -3.20 25.84 -17.33
C PHE A 523 -4.17 25.05 -18.23
N ILE A 524 -3.66 24.41 -19.30
CA ILE A 524 -4.48 23.63 -20.23
C ILE A 524 -5.13 22.45 -19.50
N GLY A 525 -4.37 21.75 -18.66
CA GLY A 525 -4.86 20.61 -17.91
C GLY A 525 -6.00 20.96 -16.95
N MET A 526 -5.91 22.09 -16.25
CA MET A 526 -7.01 22.57 -15.39
C MET A 526 -8.17 23.18 -16.17
N LEU A 527 -7.97 23.68 -17.40
CA LEU A 527 -9.10 24.02 -18.28
C LEU A 527 -9.90 22.76 -18.68
N LEU A 528 -9.25 21.62 -18.91
CA LEU A 528 -9.91 20.37 -19.30
C LEU A 528 -10.45 19.53 -18.11
N ALA A 529 -9.87 19.70 -16.92
CA ALA A 529 -10.27 18.93 -15.75
C ALA A 529 -11.63 19.36 -15.16
N ASN A 530 -12.31 18.43 -14.47
CA ASN A 530 -13.54 18.75 -13.75
C ASN A 530 -13.23 19.40 -12.39
N GLU A 531 -14.21 20.02 -11.74
CA GLU A 531 -14.08 20.47 -10.36
C GLU A 531 -14.17 19.29 -9.36
N SER A 532 -13.63 19.44 -8.15
CA SER A 532 -13.78 18.45 -7.08
C SER A 532 -15.26 18.15 -6.78
N PRO A 533 -15.70 16.87 -6.76
CA PRO A 533 -17.06 16.49 -6.36
C PRO A 533 -17.40 16.98 -4.94
N ARG A 534 -16.44 16.85 -4.01
CA ARG A 534 -16.58 17.30 -2.62
C ARG A 534 -16.80 18.81 -2.55
N PHE A 535 -16.09 19.59 -3.36
CA PHE A 535 -16.32 21.04 -3.47
C PHE A 535 -17.71 21.36 -4.04
N LEU A 536 -18.12 20.68 -5.11
CA LEU A 536 -19.42 20.89 -5.75
C LEU A 536 -20.59 20.55 -4.83
N ALA A 537 -20.45 19.53 -3.99
CA ALA A 537 -21.51 19.04 -3.12
C ALA A 537 -21.95 20.09 -2.06
N HIS A 538 -21.06 21.00 -1.65
CA HIS A 538 -21.45 22.17 -0.84
C HIS A 538 -22.49 23.07 -1.53
N ARG A 539 -22.44 23.19 -2.87
CA ARG A 539 -23.23 24.14 -3.67
C ARG A 539 -24.39 23.51 -4.44
N SER A 540 -24.21 22.32 -4.99
CA SER A 540 -25.18 21.67 -5.88
C SER A 540 -24.93 20.15 -5.89
N PRO A 541 -25.67 19.35 -5.08
CA PRO A 541 -25.52 17.90 -5.01
C PRO A 541 -25.60 17.20 -6.38
N ASP A 542 -26.53 17.60 -7.24
CA ASP A 542 -26.71 16.97 -8.57
C ASP A 542 -25.46 17.11 -9.46
N LYS A 543 -24.78 18.27 -9.38
CA LYS A 543 -23.53 18.52 -10.12
C LYS A 543 -22.37 17.73 -9.53
N ALA A 544 -22.35 17.54 -8.20
CA ALA A 544 -21.38 16.66 -7.55
C ALA A 544 -21.56 15.21 -7.99
N LEU A 545 -22.79 14.68 -7.97
CA LEU A 545 -23.13 13.34 -8.44
C LEU A 545 -22.71 13.13 -9.91
N ALA A 546 -23.09 14.04 -10.80
CA ALA A 546 -22.75 13.97 -12.23
C ALA A 546 -21.23 13.97 -12.47
N VAL A 547 -20.47 14.79 -11.72
CA VAL A 547 -19.00 14.82 -11.83
C VAL A 547 -18.37 13.58 -11.19
N LEU A 548 -18.90 13.07 -10.08
CA LEU A 548 -18.40 11.85 -9.44
C LEU A 548 -18.58 10.63 -10.35
N ALA A 549 -19.78 10.42 -10.91
CA ALA A 549 -20.06 9.40 -11.91
C ALA A 549 -19.08 9.49 -13.10
N LYS A 550 -18.87 10.71 -13.63
CA LYS A 550 -17.91 10.97 -14.73
C LYS A 550 -16.45 10.66 -14.35
N LEU A 551 -16.04 10.87 -13.09
CA LEU A 551 -14.68 10.56 -12.62
C LEU A 551 -14.49 9.06 -12.37
N ARG A 552 -15.49 8.40 -11.79
CA ARG A 552 -15.47 6.97 -11.46
C ARG A 552 -15.76 6.06 -12.66
N HIS A 553 -16.24 6.63 -13.78
CA HIS A 553 -16.61 5.88 -14.99
C HIS A 553 -17.70 4.82 -14.73
N LEU A 554 -18.64 5.17 -13.84
CA LEU A 554 -19.80 4.38 -13.45
C LEU A 554 -21.07 5.24 -13.62
N PRO A 555 -22.24 4.63 -13.86
CA PRO A 555 -23.49 5.38 -13.94
C PRO A 555 -23.90 5.91 -12.56
N ALA A 556 -24.73 6.97 -12.53
CA ALA A 556 -24.99 7.73 -11.30
C ALA A 556 -25.80 6.95 -10.24
N ASP A 557 -26.57 5.96 -10.67
CA ASP A 557 -27.35 5.01 -9.87
C ASP A 557 -26.53 3.86 -9.27
N HIS A 558 -25.27 3.67 -9.70
CA HIS A 558 -24.43 2.57 -9.25
C HIS A 558 -24.21 2.59 -7.72
N PRO A 559 -24.35 1.47 -6.98
CA PRO A 559 -24.29 1.44 -5.52
C PRO A 559 -23.03 2.07 -4.91
N TYR A 560 -21.87 1.89 -5.54
CA TYR A 560 -20.61 2.53 -5.13
C TYR A 560 -20.69 4.07 -5.18
N ILE A 561 -21.34 4.64 -6.20
CA ILE A 561 -21.47 6.10 -6.38
C ILE A 561 -22.45 6.67 -5.36
N GLN A 562 -23.55 5.97 -5.12
CA GLN A 562 -24.52 6.33 -4.08
C GLN A 562 -23.86 6.30 -2.69
N GLN A 563 -23.14 5.23 -2.34
CA GLN A 563 -22.42 5.14 -1.06
C GLN A 563 -21.35 6.24 -0.89
N GLU A 564 -20.59 6.57 -1.94
CA GLU A 564 -19.60 7.65 -1.89
C GLU A 564 -20.29 9.03 -1.75
N MET A 565 -21.42 9.27 -2.43
CA MET A 565 -22.20 10.51 -2.24
C MET A 565 -22.93 10.62 -0.91
N GLU A 566 -23.45 9.52 -0.35
CA GLU A 566 -24.02 9.49 1.01
C GLU A 566 -22.96 9.87 2.05
N GLY A 567 -21.74 9.32 1.93
CA GLY A 567 -20.61 9.68 2.80
C GLY A 567 -20.26 11.17 2.73
N ILE A 568 -20.21 11.73 1.52
CA ILE A 568 -19.98 13.17 1.29
C ILE A 568 -21.14 14.02 1.84
N SER A 569 -22.39 13.57 1.66
CA SER A 569 -23.59 14.32 2.08
C SER A 569 -23.75 14.34 3.59
N ARG A 570 -23.50 13.22 4.27
CA ARG A 570 -23.49 13.15 5.75
C ARG A 570 -22.42 14.08 6.34
N GLN A 571 -21.20 14.10 5.78
CA GLN A 571 -20.16 15.02 6.21
C GLN A 571 -20.58 16.49 6.01
N LEU A 572 -21.29 16.81 4.92
CA LEU A 572 -21.85 18.14 4.68
C LEU A 572 -22.97 18.53 5.65
N GLU A 573 -23.79 17.59 6.09
CA GLU A 573 -24.85 17.83 7.07
C GLU A 573 -24.27 18.11 8.47
N GLU A 574 -23.28 17.31 8.90
CA GLU A 574 -22.51 17.57 10.13
C GLU A 574 -21.85 18.96 10.08
N GLU A 575 -21.28 19.34 8.93
CA GLU A 575 -20.70 20.67 8.75
C GLU A 575 -21.72 21.80 8.77
N ARG A 576 -22.89 21.62 8.13
CA ARG A 576 -23.99 22.60 8.12
C ARG A 576 -24.60 22.79 9.51
N ALA A 577 -24.80 21.72 10.26
CA ALA A 577 -25.26 21.77 11.65
C ALA A 577 -24.31 22.60 12.55
N LEU A 578 -23.01 22.59 12.22
CA LEU A 578 -21.97 23.39 12.88
C LEU A 578 -21.72 24.76 12.20
N SER A 579 -22.52 25.19 11.21
CA SER A 579 -22.20 26.35 10.34
C SER A 579 -23.38 27.27 10.00
N LEU A 580 -23.86 28.04 10.98
CA LEU A 580 -24.49 29.33 10.69
C LEU A 580 -23.42 30.43 10.79
N ASN A 581 -23.03 31.01 9.64
CA ASN A 581 -22.11 32.15 9.49
C ASN A 581 -20.61 31.94 9.85
N ALA A 582 -19.99 30.85 9.39
CA ALA A 582 -18.54 30.67 9.49
C ALA A 582 -17.75 31.51 8.45
N ASN A 583 -16.93 32.46 8.92
CA ASN A 583 -15.95 33.19 8.10
C ASN A 583 -14.55 32.57 8.23
N HIS A 584 -13.60 32.97 7.37
CA HIS A 584 -12.23 32.41 7.36
C HIS A 584 -11.56 32.49 8.76
N PHE A 585 -11.74 33.60 9.47
CA PHE A 585 -11.24 33.77 10.83
C PHE A 585 -11.92 32.82 11.85
N THR A 586 -13.21 32.50 11.65
CA THR A 586 -13.92 31.51 12.47
C THR A 586 -13.32 30.12 12.29
N LEU A 587 -13.09 29.70 11.04
CA LEU A 587 -12.46 28.41 10.73
C LEU A 587 -11.00 28.33 11.24
N LEU A 588 -10.24 29.42 11.11
CA LEU A 588 -8.88 29.52 11.68
C LEU A 588 -8.90 29.40 13.20
N LYS A 589 -9.84 30.08 13.87
CA LYS A 589 -10.03 29.98 15.33
C LYS A 589 -10.37 28.55 15.73
N GLU A 590 -11.36 27.91 15.08
CA GLU A 590 -11.74 26.51 15.32
C GLU A 590 -10.56 25.54 15.17
N ALA A 591 -9.76 25.70 14.10
CA ALA A 591 -8.59 24.88 13.83
C ALA A 591 -7.48 25.02 14.88
N LEU A 592 -7.49 26.08 15.70
CA LEU A 592 -6.49 26.36 16.73
C LEU A 592 -7.02 26.24 18.16
N THR A 593 -8.33 26.38 18.42
CA THR A 593 -8.91 26.35 19.78
C THR A 593 -9.53 25.00 20.15
N ILE A 594 -10.14 24.28 19.21
CA ILE A 594 -10.82 22.99 19.52
C ILE A 594 -9.75 21.90 19.69
N LYS A 595 -9.73 21.20 20.84
CA LYS A 595 -8.65 20.27 21.25
C LYS A 595 -8.24 19.26 20.17
N SER A 596 -9.21 18.60 19.52
CA SER A 596 -8.95 17.62 18.45
C SER A 596 -8.40 18.29 17.17
N TYR A 597 -9.03 19.37 16.71
CA TYR A 597 -8.59 20.10 15.52
C TYR A 597 -7.23 20.78 15.72
N ARG A 598 -6.98 21.40 16.88
CA ARG A 598 -5.67 21.95 17.26
C ARG A 598 -4.57 20.88 17.17
N ARG A 599 -4.83 19.67 17.65
CA ARG A 599 -3.88 18.55 17.57
C ARG A 599 -3.59 18.15 16.11
N ARG A 600 -4.61 18.09 15.25
CA ARG A 600 -4.48 17.82 13.81
C ARG A 600 -3.74 18.94 13.07
N SER A 601 -4.05 20.21 13.35
CA SER A 601 -3.35 21.39 12.82
C SER A 601 -1.87 21.38 13.18
N MET A 602 -1.54 21.18 14.47
CA MET A 602 -0.15 21.15 14.92
C MET A 602 0.63 19.96 14.34
N LEU A 603 -0.02 18.80 14.17
CA LEU A 603 0.59 17.64 13.52
C LEU A 603 0.93 17.94 12.04
N CYS A 604 0.02 18.56 11.28
CA CYS A 604 0.28 18.97 9.90
C CYS A 604 1.39 20.03 9.80
N ILE A 605 1.37 21.02 10.68
CA ILE A 605 2.40 22.07 10.75
C ILE A 605 3.78 21.45 11.04
N THR A 606 3.91 20.67 12.12
CA THR A 606 5.21 20.11 12.54
C THR A 606 5.77 19.13 11.53
N LEU A 607 4.94 18.31 10.86
CA LEU A 607 5.41 17.41 9.80
C LEU A 607 5.92 18.15 8.56
N MET A 608 5.45 19.37 8.30
CA MET A 608 5.89 20.19 7.17
C MET A 608 7.17 20.97 7.43
N ILE A 609 7.58 21.17 8.70
CA ILE A 609 8.83 21.87 9.05
C ILE A 609 10.08 21.13 8.52
N PRO A 610 10.25 19.80 8.70
CA PRO A 610 11.41 19.04 8.21
C PRO A 610 11.68 19.05 6.70
N ARG A 611 10.79 19.60 5.86
CA ARG A 611 11.02 19.62 4.41
C ARG A 611 12.24 20.47 3.99
N ILE A 612 12.72 21.30 4.91
CA ILE A 612 14.01 22.01 4.86
C ILE A 612 15.22 21.11 4.54
N PHE A 613 15.19 19.83 4.92
CA PHE A 613 16.35 18.93 4.72
C PHE A 613 16.51 18.46 3.26
N ALA A 614 15.55 18.79 2.38
CA ALA A 614 15.58 18.40 0.97
C ALA A 614 16.75 19.01 0.17
N SER A 615 17.40 20.08 0.64
CA SER A 615 18.51 20.77 -0.06
C SER A 615 19.88 20.63 0.62
N VAL A 616 19.96 20.09 1.84
CA VAL A 616 21.21 20.03 2.65
C VAL A 616 22.35 19.29 1.94
N GLY A 617 22.02 18.26 1.14
CA GLY A 617 22.99 17.50 0.36
C GLY A 617 23.46 18.17 -0.95
N LEU A 618 23.01 19.39 -1.26
CA LEU A 618 23.37 20.14 -2.48
C LEU A 618 24.30 21.33 -2.22
N THR A 619 24.50 21.71 -0.95
CA THR A 619 25.23 22.93 -0.55
C THR A 619 26.64 22.67 -0.01
N GLY A 620 27.08 21.40 0.00
CA GLY A 620 28.40 20.97 0.49
C GLY A 620 29.50 21.03 -0.58
N SER A 621 30.62 21.61 -0.19
CA SER A 621 31.82 21.92 -0.99
C SER A 621 32.30 20.79 -1.92
N SER A 622 32.91 21.16 -3.06
CA SER A 622 33.50 20.28 -4.09
C SER A 622 32.59 19.26 -4.82
N THR A 623 31.28 19.22 -4.54
CA THR A 623 30.34 18.43 -5.35
C THR A 623 30.09 19.10 -6.70
N GLY A 624 30.94 18.79 -7.68
CA GLY A 624 30.78 19.25 -9.05
C GLY A 624 29.42 18.87 -9.64
N LEU A 625 29.02 19.58 -10.70
CA LEU A 625 27.71 19.51 -11.35
C LEU A 625 27.19 18.08 -11.66
N PHE A 626 28.10 17.13 -11.87
CA PHE A 626 27.78 15.70 -11.99
C PHE A 626 27.12 15.13 -10.73
N ALA A 627 27.65 15.43 -9.53
CA ALA A 627 27.16 14.89 -8.26
C ALA A 627 25.78 15.46 -7.89
N THR A 628 25.50 16.73 -8.16
CA THR A 628 24.16 17.32 -7.96
C THR A 628 23.15 16.73 -8.96
N GLY A 629 23.59 16.44 -10.19
CA GLY A 629 22.84 15.68 -11.19
C GLY A 629 22.44 14.28 -10.69
N VAL A 630 23.43 13.47 -10.28
CA VAL A 630 23.21 12.11 -9.74
C VAL A 630 22.33 12.15 -8.49
N TYR A 631 22.54 13.08 -7.56
CA TYR A 631 21.70 13.28 -6.38
C TYR A 631 20.22 13.49 -6.75
N SER A 632 19.94 14.27 -7.80
CA SER A 632 18.57 14.48 -8.28
C SER A 632 17.97 13.20 -8.87
N ILE A 633 18.75 12.44 -9.67
CA ILE A 633 18.31 11.19 -10.29
C ILE A 633 18.00 10.14 -9.23
N VAL A 634 18.86 9.99 -8.22
CA VAL A 634 18.64 9.11 -7.06
C VAL A 634 17.32 9.45 -6.35
N LYS A 635 17.01 10.75 -6.15
CA LYS A 635 15.72 11.18 -5.58
C LYS A 635 14.54 10.83 -6.48
N THR A 636 14.64 11.05 -7.78
CA THR A 636 13.56 10.75 -8.73
C THR A 636 13.28 9.25 -8.83
N ILE A 637 14.32 8.41 -8.89
CA ILE A 637 14.19 6.95 -8.88
C ILE A 637 13.62 6.46 -7.53
N ALA A 638 14.19 6.88 -6.41
CA ALA A 638 13.73 6.47 -5.08
C ALA A 638 12.27 6.87 -4.82
N CYS A 639 11.87 8.08 -5.22
CA CYS A 639 10.48 8.53 -5.13
C CYS A 639 9.55 7.71 -6.04
N THR A 640 9.98 7.41 -7.27
CA THR A 640 9.19 6.56 -8.18
C THR A 640 8.95 5.17 -7.57
N VAL A 641 10.00 4.52 -7.06
CA VAL A 641 9.89 3.21 -6.42
C VAL A 641 8.96 3.27 -5.20
N PHE A 642 9.10 4.28 -4.34
CA PHE A 642 8.25 4.42 -3.16
C PHE A 642 6.78 4.69 -3.53
N ILE A 643 6.50 5.61 -4.46
CA ILE A 643 5.13 5.97 -4.87
C ILE A 643 4.41 4.80 -5.55
N VAL A 644 5.09 4.07 -6.44
CA VAL A 644 4.45 3.00 -7.23
C VAL A 644 4.30 1.69 -6.44
N PHE A 645 5.25 1.32 -5.58
CA PHE A 645 5.29 -0.03 -4.98
C PHE A 645 5.12 -0.07 -3.45
N VAL A 646 5.40 1.03 -2.73
CA VAL A 646 5.61 0.99 -1.26
C VAL A 646 4.61 1.85 -0.47
N THR A 647 4.13 2.96 -1.06
CA THR A 647 3.36 4.01 -0.37
C THR A 647 2.12 3.51 0.36
N ASP A 648 1.34 2.63 -0.28
CA ASP A 648 0.10 2.09 0.27
C ASP A 648 0.27 0.71 0.93
N SER A 649 1.51 0.18 1.01
CA SER A 649 1.82 -1.14 1.60
C SER A 649 2.68 -1.08 2.88
N LEU A 650 3.57 -0.10 3.04
CA LEU A 650 4.47 0.00 4.20
C LEU A 650 3.86 0.73 5.42
N GLY A 651 2.82 1.53 5.20
CA GLY A 651 2.23 2.41 6.21
C GLY A 651 2.96 3.76 6.33
N ARG A 652 2.22 4.82 6.68
CA ARG A 652 2.75 6.18 6.79
C ARG A 652 3.64 6.35 8.03
N ARG A 653 3.28 5.80 9.20
CA ARG A 653 4.06 5.93 10.45
C ARG A 653 5.42 5.23 10.31
N LYS A 654 5.41 3.97 9.87
CA LYS A 654 6.63 3.16 9.70
C LYS A 654 7.63 3.84 8.75
N SER A 655 7.12 4.34 7.62
CA SER A 655 7.92 5.05 6.60
C SER A 655 8.67 6.27 7.14
N LEU A 656 8.08 7.05 8.05
CA LEU A 656 8.76 8.21 8.65
C LEU A 656 9.83 7.82 9.69
N LEU A 657 9.59 6.76 10.46
CA LEU A 657 10.48 6.30 11.53
C LEU A 657 11.82 5.79 11.00
N TRP A 658 11.81 4.77 10.13
CA TRP A 658 13.07 4.14 9.69
C TRP A 658 13.90 5.09 8.84
N THR A 659 13.26 5.91 8.00
CA THR A 659 13.97 6.86 7.13
C THR A 659 14.66 7.93 7.95
N GLY A 660 14.02 8.49 8.98
CA GLY A 660 14.63 9.50 9.85
C GLY A 660 15.88 8.99 10.59
N ILE A 661 15.88 7.72 11.02
CA ILE A 661 17.05 7.09 11.67
C ILE A 661 18.22 6.99 10.68
N VAL A 662 17.98 6.44 9.49
CA VAL A 662 19.03 6.28 8.46
C VAL A 662 19.57 7.64 8.00
N GLN A 663 18.70 8.65 7.88
CA GLN A 663 19.10 10.01 7.55
C GLN A 663 19.97 10.66 8.64
N GLY A 664 19.61 10.48 9.92
CA GLY A 664 20.42 10.97 11.04
C GLY A 664 21.82 10.35 11.03
N ILE A 665 21.90 9.02 10.89
CA ILE A 665 23.18 8.29 10.81
C ILE A 665 24.02 8.74 9.61
N ALA A 666 23.40 8.89 8.43
CA ALA A 666 24.09 9.34 7.23
C ALA A 666 24.68 10.76 7.38
N LEU A 667 23.93 11.71 7.94
CA LEU A 667 24.44 13.06 8.19
C LEU A 667 25.52 13.09 9.27
N PHE A 668 25.39 12.30 10.34
CA PHE A 668 26.46 12.16 11.34
C PHE A 668 27.75 11.61 10.73
N TYR A 669 27.67 10.61 9.84
CA TYR A 669 28.83 10.08 9.13
C TYR A 669 29.52 11.16 8.29
N VAL A 670 28.76 11.94 7.51
CA VAL A 670 29.30 13.06 6.72
C VAL A 670 29.96 14.11 7.63
N GLY A 671 29.34 14.43 8.78
CA GLY A 671 29.93 15.34 9.78
C GLY A 671 31.25 14.82 10.35
N PHE A 672 31.35 13.53 10.68
CA PHE A 672 32.60 12.92 11.15
C PHE A 672 33.68 12.89 10.07
N TYR A 673 33.34 12.58 8.82
CA TYR A 673 34.29 12.61 7.70
C TYR A 673 34.90 14.01 7.51
N ILE A 674 34.06 15.05 7.36
CA ILE A 674 34.54 16.43 7.19
C ILE A 674 35.34 16.91 8.43
N ARG A 675 35.08 16.37 9.63
CA ARG A 675 35.84 16.70 10.84
C ARG A 675 37.23 16.05 10.91
N PHE A 676 37.40 14.83 10.39
CA PHE A 676 38.59 13.99 10.65
C PHE A 676 39.42 13.64 9.41
N ASP A 677 38.80 13.56 8.23
CA ASP A 677 39.46 13.27 6.93
C ASP A 677 38.88 14.20 5.83
N PRO A 678 38.93 15.54 5.99
CA PRO A 678 38.33 16.46 5.03
C PRO A 678 38.96 16.33 3.62
N PRO A 679 38.17 16.48 2.54
CA PRO A 679 38.66 16.32 1.19
C PRO A 679 39.65 17.43 0.80
N ILE A 680 40.86 17.03 0.39
CA ILE A 680 41.93 17.94 -0.06
C ILE A 680 41.75 18.22 -1.56
N THR A 681 41.73 19.50 -1.94
CA THR A 681 41.52 19.89 -3.35
C THR A 681 42.74 19.56 -4.19
N GLY A 682 42.56 18.75 -5.24
CA GLY A 682 43.62 18.30 -6.14
C GLY A 682 44.13 16.89 -5.86
N GLU A 683 43.76 16.28 -4.73
CA GLU A 683 44.07 14.89 -4.41
C GLU A 683 42.96 13.92 -4.87
N PRO A 684 43.27 12.64 -5.13
CA PRO A 684 42.25 11.62 -5.41
C PRO A 684 41.36 11.39 -4.19
N VAL A 685 40.06 11.21 -4.43
CA VAL A 685 39.05 10.97 -3.38
C VAL A 685 39.42 9.74 -2.55
N THR A 686 39.55 9.92 -1.23
CA THR A 686 39.86 8.84 -0.28
C THR A 686 38.71 7.83 -0.20
N ALA A 687 38.97 6.60 0.27
CA ALA A 687 37.90 5.61 0.44
C ALA A 687 36.77 6.10 1.39
N PRO A 688 37.05 6.77 2.53
CA PRO A 688 36.01 7.44 3.32
C PRO A 688 35.27 8.56 2.57
N GLY A 689 35.92 9.25 1.63
CA GLY A 689 35.27 10.22 0.73
C GLY A 689 34.21 9.59 -0.19
N TYR A 690 34.50 8.41 -0.75
CA TYR A 690 33.49 7.65 -1.51
C TYR A 690 32.32 7.18 -0.64
N VAL A 691 32.58 6.71 0.58
CA VAL A 691 31.52 6.33 1.53
C VAL A 691 30.67 7.55 1.91
N THR A 692 31.28 8.73 2.06
CA THR A 692 30.58 10.01 2.31
C THR A 692 29.65 10.38 1.15
N LEU A 693 30.11 10.25 -0.10
CA LEU A 693 29.28 10.47 -1.28
C LEU A 693 28.07 9.51 -1.30
N VAL A 694 28.31 8.23 -0.99
CA VAL A 694 27.23 7.22 -0.87
C VAL A 694 26.27 7.56 0.28
N ALA A 695 26.77 8.04 1.42
CA ALA A 695 25.93 8.47 2.54
C ALA A 695 25.00 9.63 2.16
N ILE A 696 25.48 10.61 1.37
CA ILE A 696 24.67 11.70 0.83
C ILE A 696 23.56 11.17 -0.10
N TYR A 697 23.86 10.17 -0.95
CA TYR A 697 22.86 9.53 -1.81
C TYR A 697 21.87 8.64 -1.02
N ILE A 698 22.31 7.94 0.02
CA ILE A 698 21.43 7.20 0.94
C ILE A 698 20.48 8.16 1.65
N PHE A 699 20.97 9.27 2.18
CA PHE A 699 20.15 10.34 2.76
C PHE A 699 19.11 10.87 1.74
N ALA A 700 19.53 11.06 0.49
CA ALA A 700 18.67 11.51 -0.61
C ALA A 700 17.56 10.51 -0.96
N ALA A 701 17.90 9.22 -1.05
CA ALA A 701 16.98 8.14 -1.38
C ALA A 701 15.98 7.90 -0.24
N THR A 702 16.47 7.76 0.99
CA THR A 702 15.63 7.54 2.19
C THR A 702 14.70 8.70 2.47
N TYR A 703 15.08 9.94 2.17
CA TYR A 703 14.15 11.08 2.19
C TYR A 703 12.89 10.80 1.36
N GLN A 704 13.04 10.17 0.18
CA GLN A 704 11.90 9.89 -0.71
C GLN A 704 11.10 8.64 -0.34
N PHE A 705 11.59 7.80 0.58
CA PHE A 705 10.83 6.69 1.15
C PHE A 705 10.01 7.08 2.39
N GLY A 706 10.05 8.35 2.81
CA GLY A 706 9.38 8.84 4.01
C GLY A 706 9.08 10.33 3.92
N TRP A 707 9.91 11.15 4.55
CA TRP A 707 9.70 12.59 4.78
C TRP A 707 9.46 13.44 3.51
N GLY A 708 9.84 12.95 2.34
CA GLY A 708 9.52 13.54 1.04
C GLY A 708 8.03 13.43 0.69
N PRO A 709 7.51 12.25 0.33
CA PRO A 709 6.12 12.07 -0.11
C PRO A 709 5.11 11.85 1.02
N VAL A 710 5.47 11.12 2.08
CA VAL A 710 4.51 10.74 3.13
C VAL A 710 3.94 11.97 3.82
N VAL A 711 4.78 12.99 4.07
CA VAL A 711 4.37 14.26 4.69
C VAL A 711 3.26 14.96 3.90
N TRP A 712 3.30 14.95 2.56
CA TRP A 712 2.23 15.51 1.71
C TRP A 712 0.93 14.71 1.77
N ILE A 713 1.05 13.39 1.61
CA ILE A 713 -0.09 12.46 1.66
C ILE A 713 -0.80 12.61 3.01
N TYR A 714 -0.04 12.48 4.09
CA TYR A 714 -0.52 12.51 5.47
C TYR A 714 -1.19 13.86 5.82
N SER A 715 -0.58 14.98 5.43
CA SER A 715 -1.17 16.32 5.67
C SER A 715 -2.41 16.61 4.81
N SER A 716 -2.67 15.82 3.75
CA SER A 716 -3.93 15.85 3.00
C SER A 716 -5.01 14.94 3.59
N GLU A 717 -4.60 13.85 4.25
CA GLU A 717 -5.49 12.83 4.80
C GLU A 717 -6.01 13.20 6.20
N ILE A 718 -5.17 13.74 7.09
CA ILE A 718 -5.58 14.08 8.47
C ILE A 718 -6.75 15.09 8.54
N PRO A 719 -6.77 16.22 7.80
CA PRO A 719 -7.70 17.29 8.12
C PRO A 719 -9.18 16.94 7.86
N PRO A 720 -10.11 17.37 8.73
CA PRO A 720 -11.55 17.21 8.49
C PRO A 720 -11.98 18.14 7.35
N ALA A 721 -12.97 17.76 6.54
CA ALA A 721 -13.27 18.46 5.28
C ALA A 721 -13.47 19.99 5.45
N ARG A 722 -14.27 20.42 6.43
CA ARG A 722 -14.49 21.82 6.86
C ARG A 722 -13.21 22.63 6.98
N LEU A 723 -12.21 22.09 7.67
CA LEU A 723 -10.97 22.80 8.03
C LEU A 723 -9.82 22.41 7.10
N ARG A 724 -10.04 21.53 6.12
CA ARG A 724 -8.99 20.92 5.31
C ARG A 724 -8.12 21.92 4.57
N ALA A 725 -8.73 22.89 3.89
CA ALA A 725 -7.96 23.95 3.24
C ALA A 725 -7.25 24.90 4.21
N VAL A 726 -7.78 25.10 5.43
CA VAL A 726 -7.19 25.98 6.45
C VAL A 726 -5.97 25.30 7.09
N MET A 727 -6.12 24.05 7.53
CA MET A 727 -5.03 23.25 8.09
C MET A 727 -3.90 23.07 7.07
N MET A 728 -4.24 22.74 5.82
CA MET A 728 -3.27 22.62 4.74
C MET A 728 -2.58 23.97 4.45
N GLY A 729 -3.32 25.07 4.34
CA GLY A 729 -2.75 26.40 4.12
C GLY A 729 -1.76 26.81 5.22
N MET A 730 -2.11 26.58 6.50
CA MET A 730 -1.19 26.83 7.62
C MET A 730 0.05 25.93 7.61
N ALA A 731 -0.11 24.63 7.30
CA ALA A 731 0.99 23.68 7.24
C ALA A 731 1.98 24.03 6.12
N ILE A 732 1.47 24.39 4.94
CA ILE A 732 2.30 24.77 3.79
C ILE A 732 2.88 26.18 3.94
N ALA A 733 2.16 27.14 4.54
CA ALA A 733 2.76 28.42 4.94
C ALA A 733 3.94 28.18 5.91
N SER A 734 3.76 27.32 6.91
CA SER A 734 4.84 26.93 7.83
C SER A 734 6.02 26.30 7.09
N GLN A 735 5.78 25.40 6.13
CA GLN A 735 6.81 24.84 5.25
C GLN A 735 7.62 25.94 4.53
N TRP A 736 6.95 26.95 3.97
CA TRP A 736 7.59 28.04 3.25
C TRP A 736 8.38 28.99 4.17
N LEU A 737 7.86 29.26 5.37
CA LEU A 737 8.57 30.03 6.39
C LEU A 737 9.87 29.34 6.83
N PHE A 738 9.83 28.04 7.13
CA PHE A 738 11.04 27.31 7.53
C PHE A 738 12.01 27.10 6.34
N ASN A 739 11.51 26.94 5.11
CA ASN A 739 12.35 26.98 3.91
C ASN A 739 13.07 28.32 3.75
N PHE A 740 12.44 29.46 4.07
CA PHE A 740 13.09 30.77 4.08
C PHE A 740 14.20 30.83 5.15
N VAL A 741 13.89 30.40 6.39
CA VAL A 741 14.85 30.38 7.50
C VAL A 741 16.08 29.54 7.15
N VAL A 742 15.90 28.35 6.57
CA VAL A 742 17.02 27.47 6.24
C VAL A 742 17.79 27.94 5.00
N ALA A 743 17.13 28.47 3.97
CA ALA A 743 17.83 29.10 2.84
C ALA A 743 18.72 30.29 3.26
N LYS A 744 18.38 30.96 4.37
CA LYS A 744 19.19 32.01 4.99
C LYS A 744 20.27 31.48 5.94
N ALA A 745 19.93 30.49 6.78
CA ALA A 745 20.82 29.98 7.82
C ALA A 745 21.90 29.02 7.29
N THR A 746 21.57 28.11 6.37
CA THR A 746 22.48 27.04 5.93
C THR A 746 23.84 27.52 5.42
N PRO A 747 23.94 28.55 4.54
CA PRO A 747 25.24 29.02 4.06
C PRO A 747 26.09 29.61 5.20
N SER A 748 25.47 30.34 6.13
CA SER A 748 26.13 30.88 7.33
C SER A 748 26.62 29.75 8.25
N MET A 749 25.82 28.69 8.43
CA MET A 749 26.23 27.52 9.21
C MET A 749 27.44 26.82 8.59
N PHE A 750 27.47 26.60 7.27
CA PHE A 750 28.66 26.01 6.63
C PHE A 750 29.93 26.88 6.76
N ALA A 751 29.78 28.21 6.87
CA ALA A 751 30.90 29.12 7.09
C ALA A 751 31.34 29.27 8.56
N THR A 752 30.46 29.01 9.54
CA THR A 752 30.69 29.33 10.97
C THR A 752 30.64 28.14 11.93
N LEU A 753 29.97 27.04 11.57
CA LEU A 753 29.77 25.88 12.45
C LEU A 753 30.87 24.83 12.22
N GLY A 754 32.04 25.10 12.79
CA GLY A 754 33.21 24.23 12.73
C GLY A 754 34.02 24.41 11.45
N GLU A 755 35.30 24.03 11.53
CA GLU A 755 36.25 24.08 10.41
C GLU A 755 35.76 23.21 9.23
N GLY A 756 35.67 23.78 8.02
CA GLY A 756 35.05 23.08 6.88
C GLY A 756 33.52 22.85 7.00
N GLY A 757 32.86 23.43 8.00
CA GLY A 757 31.40 23.40 8.16
C GLY A 757 30.82 22.09 8.71
N PHE A 758 31.65 21.20 9.28
CA PHE A 758 31.22 19.87 9.76
C PHE A 758 30.03 19.93 10.75
N GLY A 759 29.96 20.98 11.57
CA GLY A 759 28.94 21.15 12.61
C GLY A 759 27.52 21.26 12.04
N THR A 760 27.40 21.76 10.80
CA THR A 760 26.13 21.85 10.07
C THR A 760 25.49 20.48 9.89
N TYR A 761 26.29 19.45 9.56
CA TYR A 761 25.79 18.09 9.39
C TYR A 761 25.33 17.47 10.72
N PHE A 762 26.02 17.73 11.84
CA PHE A 762 25.58 17.27 13.16
C PHE A 762 24.28 17.93 13.62
N VAL A 763 24.11 19.24 13.39
CA VAL A 763 22.85 19.93 13.68
C VAL A 763 21.69 19.32 12.89
N TYR A 764 21.88 19.10 11.59
CA TYR A 764 20.83 18.51 10.75
C TYR A 764 20.56 17.03 11.04
N GLY A 765 21.60 16.23 11.32
CA GLY A 765 21.42 14.85 11.79
C GLY A 765 20.68 14.78 13.13
N THR A 766 20.93 15.74 14.04
CA THR A 766 20.22 15.82 15.32
C THR A 766 18.74 16.12 15.13
N PHE A 767 18.40 17.02 14.19
CA PHE A 767 17.00 17.23 13.82
C PHE A 767 16.36 15.99 13.22
N CYS A 768 17.07 15.19 12.40
CA CYS A 768 16.55 13.90 11.92
C CYS A 768 16.17 12.95 13.07
N PHE A 769 16.96 12.88 14.15
CA PHE A 769 16.60 12.07 15.32
C PHE A 769 15.42 12.68 16.10
N ILE A 770 15.34 14.00 16.27
CA ILE A 770 14.18 14.68 16.88
C ILE A 770 12.90 14.40 16.09
N MET A 771 12.97 14.37 14.77
CA MET A 771 11.85 14.00 13.89
C MET A 771 11.37 12.56 14.10
N VAL A 772 12.29 11.62 14.33
CA VAL A 772 11.94 10.21 14.65
C VAL A 772 11.22 10.14 16.00
N VAL A 773 11.73 10.82 17.03
CA VAL A 773 11.08 10.91 18.34
C VAL A 773 9.67 11.52 18.20
N PHE A 774 9.53 12.60 17.43
CA PHE A 774 8.22 13.19 17.14
C PHE A 774 7.30 12.21 16.39
N ALA A 775 7.78 11.51 15.37
CA ALA A 775 6.99 10.54 14.61
C ALA A 775 6.58 9.33 15.47
N TRP A 776 7.44 8.90 16.40
CA TRP A 776 7.13 7.82 17.34
C TRP A 776 5.97 8.20 18.25
N PHE A 777 6.06 9.37 18.89
CA PHE A 777 5.09 9.80 19.88
C PHE A 777 3.83 10.45 19.31
N PHE A 778 3.84 11.06 18.11
CA PHE A 778 2.73 11.94 17.67
C PHE A 778 2.01 11.54 16.38
N VAL A 779 2.56 10.62 15.57
CA VAL A 779 2.02 10.23 14.25
C VAL A 779 1.28 8.89 14.34
N PRO A 780 -0.08 8.87 14.40
CA PRO A 780 -0.84 7.63 14.19
C PRO A 780 -0.77 7.14 12.73
N GLU A 781 -1.01 5.86 12.50
CA GLU A 781 -1.10 5.30 11.14
C GLU A 781 -2.42 5.71 10.45
N THR A 782 -2.36 6.00 9.14
CA THR A 782 -3.52 6.44 8.34
C THR A 782 -3.74 5.62 7.06
N ALA A 783 -2.84 4.68 6.73
CA ALA A 783 -2.98 3.84 5.55
C ALA A 783 -4.30 3.04 5.57
N GLY A 784 -4.94 2.92 4.41
CA GLY A 784 -6.21 2.18 4.24
C GLY A 784 -7.47 2.86 4.78
N LEU A 785 -7.37 3.92 5.59
CA LEU A 785 -8.53 4.60 6.18
C LEU A 785 -9.23 5.56 5.19
N ALA A 786 -10.56 5.55 5.22
CA ALA A 786 -11.40 6.54 4.54
C ALA A 786 -11.23 7.94 5.19
N LEU A 787 -11.35 9.03 4.41
CA LEU A 787 -11.18 10.40 4.95
C LEU A 787 -12.23 10.71 6.03
N GLU A 788 -13.39 10.10 5.86
CA GLU A 788 -14.59 10.21 6.67
C GLU A 788 -14.41 9.50 8.04
N LYS A 789 -13.50 8.51 8.14
CA LYS A 789 -13.14 7.84 9.40
C LYS A 789 -11.99 8.50 10.17
N MET A 790 -11.34 9.51 9.59
CA MET A 790 -10.26 10.23 10.30
C MET A 790 -10.79 10.96 11.55
N ASP A 791 -12.07 11.35 11.56
CA ASP A 791 -12.67 12.00 12.72
C ASP A 791 -12.84 11.05 13.91
N GLU A 792 -13.00 9.74 13.67
CA GLU A 792 -13.01 8.68 14.71
C GLU A 792 -11.61 8.44 15.30
N LEU A 793 -10.57 8.47 14.46
CA LEU A 793 -9.17 8.30 14.86
C LEU A 793 -8.67 9.43 15.81
N PHE A 794 -9.20 10.65 15.64
CA PHE A 794 -8.83 11.82 16.43
C PHE A 794 -9.91 12.26 17.45
N ARG A 795 -10.93 11.43 17.72
CA ARG A 795 -12.05 11.78 18.62
C ARG A 795 -11.71 11.67 20.12
N GLU A 796 -10.74 10.83 20.49
CA GLU A 796 -10.44 10.49 21.89
C GLU A 796 -8.94 10.56 22.26
N GLY A 797 -8.64 10.35 23.54
CA GLY A 797 -7.34 10.53 24.17
C GLY A 797 -6.23 9.70 23.54
N PHE A 798 -5.33 10.40 22.86
CA PHE A 798 -4.20 9.80 22.17
C PHE A 798 -3.24 9.04 23.10
N VAL A 799 -3.00 9.57 24.30
CA VAL A 799 -2.15 8.94 25.32
C VAL A 799 -2.82 7.70 25.89
N GLU A 800 -4.16 7.70 26.03
CA GLU A 800 -4.92 6.54 26.49
C GLU A 800 -4.93 5.42 25.45
N ARG A 801 -5.15 5.72 24.16
CA ARG A 801 -5.06 4.70 23.09
C ARG A 801 -3.63 4.24 22.80
N GLN A 802 -2.61 5.09 22.92
CA GLN A 802 -1.24 4.63 22.74
C GLN A 802 -0.79 3.78 23.95
N ALA A 803 -1.18 4.15 25.18
CA ALA A 803 -0.99 3.28 26.34
C ALA A 803 -1.79 1.96 26.24
N TYR A 804 -2.96 1.96 25.59
CA TYR A 804 -3.73 0.74 25.33
C TYR A 804 -3.03 -0.16 24.29
N LEU A 805 -2.54 0.42 23.19
CA LEU A 805 -1.87 -0.30 22.09
C LEU A 805 -0.41 -0.69 22.38
N GLU A 806 0.27 -0.03 23.32
CA GLU A 806 1.63 -0.37 23.75
C GLU A 806 1.62 -1.33 24.94
N LYS A 807 0.57 -1.33 25.79
CA LYS A 807 0.37 -2.37 26.83
C LYS A 807 -0.01 -3.75 26.29
N GLU A 808 -0.46 -3.85 25.03
CA GLU A 808 -0.59 -5.13 24.33
C GLU A 808 0.75 -5.60 23.71
N THR A 809 1.85 -5.47 24.47
CA THR A 809 3.09 -6.23 24.27
C THR A 809 3.36 -7.12 25.50
N PRO A 810 3.80 -8.38 25.32
CA PRO A 810 3.34 -9.48 26.18
C PRO A 810 4.18 -9.76 27.44
N ASP A 811 4.63 -8.74 28.17
CA ASP A 811 5.48 -8.90 29.37
C ASP A 811 4.82 -8.50 30.72
N GLU A 812 3.64 -7.87 30.74
CA GLU A 812 2.98 -7.42 32.00
C GLU A 812 1.79 -8.30 32.46
N LEU A 813 1.63 -9.54 31.95
CA LEU A 813 0.57 -10.48 32.36
C LEU A 813 1.04 -11.64 33.27
N GLU A 814 2.28 -11.61 33.78
CA GLU A 814 2.83 -12.61 34.72
C GLU A 814 3.10 -12.06 36.14
N ARG A 815 2.25 -11.15 36.67
CA ARG A 815 2.26 -10.76 38.10
C ARG A 815 0.86 -10.57 38.69
#